data_AF-A0AAU1MLX8-F1
#
_entry.id   AF-A0AAU1MLX8-F1
#
_cell.length_a   1.000
_cell.length_b   1.000
_cell.length_c   1.000
_cell.angle_alpha   90.00
_cell.angle_beta   90.00
_cell.angle_gamma   90.00
#
_symmetry.space_group_name_H-M   'P 1'
#
loop_
_entity.id
_entity.type
_entity.pdbx_description
1 polymer ?
#
loop_
_entity_poly.entity_id
_entity_poly.type
_entity_poly.pdbx_seq_one_letter_code
_entity_poly.pdbx_strand_id
1 'polypeptide(L)'
;MLATGVVVAATGSALLAAPAWADGDTTAPPATTAADPVPVAPAMTQGLDDAARSGTPAEAARAHLKAHKDTYKIPVSDLKTLGTTTSGKQSSVRFRQQHNGVPVFGAEYAVQSEAADGGRRVTSATGTLYTHLTVSTTPTVSRAAAERRMFTLDRDLSRVEGAKTAEHGLTVLPDAAGGKLAWHFTVTGARSDGSPVRQEVYVDARVGGIALSYNNVDAADASPAEGTGVRVDGSEAKLNVNKESDGSYTLVDSTRAMYARTGGQIRTYDAQRKNYTDVAGGPVTDDIPLVKSAGDRFDGANTSSGAVDAHLNAAKVYEYYKDKLGRDGIDGKGSSIYSVVNVASNGKDYANAFWDGDKMVYGHMGGVPLSVGLDVVGHEMTHGVTEHSAGLVYLNQSGALNEAISDYFGNAMETADKGIAMSDPTSGFVGEYLCNGTKPLDECALRDLNDGRNAQSDYDPMTLDFDNGGVHANSTIVGGALWDMRKSLGADLADRITYRAAQNYLTPLSGFTDMRNAVTLAAKSLKVSGGDLAVIAKAFDDHGIEQGWEQKAGTHDGTTIGADVLPAYEVYSGIDEQAAQISGDVYAIGHGDAIAWGQGGAAFGITVGRFGKHHQHELAQRDAYLMDPSLDDERVVFTRISATGIGIYQAGDKGQGAIKKLVDSPDADETEPVTDHGALAYIRTTADGEQDVMLRKADGTTVDVTPEAGTKAGRLAMKHGQIAWAGGADHTYVRLYDIATGTTQSKRIGGFIFNSIGDIQFAADRVFWRENSSLFGSTGFQSAPVDDLTKAAKLRLPTGTYFAQFSVTDDYFAYSTYDAWSGLGGWSGPEKVKVLAAGTADVVAGTGAFSRVSCSSGAQLAPSLGDGQRAAWLDTSAATTDVVTRKTFAGTCE
;
A
#
# COMPACT_ATOMS: atom_id res chain seq x y z
N MET A 1 34.95 -3.49 -62.78
CA MET A 1 36.35 -3.04 -62.75
C MET A 1 36.33 -1.62 -62.18
N LEU A 2 36.64 -1.48 -60.89
CA LEU A 2 37.88 -0.89 -60.33
C LEU A 2 37.99 0.63 -60.59
N ALA A 3 38.36 1.52 -59.67
CA ALA A 3 38.59 1.51 -58.22
C ALA A 3 39.01 2.96 -57.79
N THR A 4 38.78 3.29 -56.49
CA THR A 4 39.65 4.05 -55.53
C THR A 4 40.20 5.43 -55.91
N GLY A 5 40.03 6.51 -55.12
CA GLY A 5 40.48 6.78 -53.71
C GLY A 5 41.69 7.74 -53.76
N VAL A 6 41.94 8.82 -52.98
CA VAL A 6 42.02 9.04 -51.51
C VAL A 6 42.50 10.52 -51.28
N VAL A 7 41.81 11.37 -50.48
CA VAL A 7 42.12 11.97 -49.13
C VAL A 7 42.99 13.29 -49.06
N VAL A 8 42.48 14.30 -48.29
CA VAL A 8 43.09 15.06 -47.14
C VAL A 8 42.87 16.61 -47.13
N ALA A 9 42.16 17.05 -46.06
CA ALA A 9 42.23 18.26 -45.19
C ALA A 9 42.23 19.72 -45.70
N ALA A 10 41.43 20.60 -45.05
CA ALA A 10 41.87 21.51 -43.95
C ALA A 10 40.82 22.59 -43.53
N THR A 11 40.67 22.76 -42.20
CA THR A 11 40.46 23.99 -41.39
C THR A 11 39.33 25.01 -41.66
N GLY A 12 38.67 25.46 -40.56
CA GLY A 12 38.02 26.77 -40.49
C GLY A 12 37.09 26.98 -39.28
N SER A 13 37.50 27.85 -38.34
CA SER A 13 36.71 28.34 -37.19
C SER A 13 35.58 29.29 -37.61
N ALA A 14 34.49 29.37 -36.82
CA ALA A 14 33.57 30.52 -36.86
C ALA A 14 32.91 30.78 -35.49
N LEU A 15 32.93 32.06 -35.11
CA LEU A 15 32.30 32.67 -33.93
C LEU A 15 30.78 32.84 -34.09
N LEU A 16 30.09 32.71 -32.95
CA LEU A 16 28.89 33.41 -32.46
C LEU A 16 27.96 34.06 -33.50
N ALA A 17 26.78 33.47 -33.66
CA ALA A 17 25.55 34.19 -33.96
C ALA A 17 24.45 33.66 -33.03
N ALA A 18 23.90 34.51 -32.17
CA ALA A 18 22.60 34.27 -31.56
C ALA A 18 21.52 34.65 -32.58
N PRO A 19 20.47 33.83 -32.75
CA PRO A 19 19.20 34.36 -33.18
C PRO A 19 18.07 34.02 -32.20
N ALA A 20 17.41 35.09 -31.80
CA ALA A 20 15.96 35.28 -31.75
C ALA A 20 15.09 34.18 -31.13
N TRP A 21 14.46 34.62 -30.03
CA TRP A 21 13.27 34.04 -29.43
C TRP A 21 12.15 33.98 -30.49
N ALA A 22 11.52 32.82 -30.64
CA ALA A 22 10.29 32.65 -31.39
C ALA A 22 9.37 31.74 -30.58
N ASP A 23 8.25 32.33 -30.15
CA ASP A 23 7.15 31.67 -29.47
C ASP A 23 6.45 30.67 -30.42
N GLY A 24 6.18 29.48 -29.89
CA GLY A 24 5.40 28.44 -30.57
C GLY A 24 4.48 27.75 -29.58
N ASP A 25 3.22 28.19 -29.59
CA ASP A 25 2.07 27.56 -28.96
C ASP A 25 1.90 26.11 -29.45
N THR A 26 1.87 25.13 -28.52
CA THR A 26 1.18 23.85 -28.75
C THR A 26 0.58 23.31 -27.45
N THR A 27 -0.73 23.09 -27.51
CA THR A 27 -1.66 22.66 -26.46
C THR A 27 -1.41 21.26 -25.91
N ALA A 28 -1.51 21.13 -24.58
CA ALA A 28 -1.57 19.84 -23.89
C ALA A 28 -2.84 19.04 -24.22
N PRO A 29 -2.78 17.70 -24.30
CA PRO A 29 -3.97 16.86 -24.21
C PRO A 29 -4.57 16.95 -22.79
N PRO A 30 -5.90 17.01 -22.63
CA PRO A 30 -6.52 17.28 -21.34
C PRO A 30 -6.30 16.12 -20.36
N ALA A 31 -5.92 16.49 -19.15
CA ALA A 31 -5.91 15.64 -17.98
C ALA A 31 -7.32 15.08 -17.70
N THR A 32 -7.41 13.78 -17.46
CA THR A 32 -8.61 13.13 -16.92
C THR A 32 -8.79 13.56 -15.47
N THR A 33 -9.61 14.58 -15.28
CA THR A 33 -10.13 15.05 -13.99
C THR A 33 -10.98 13.94 -13.36
N ALA A 34 -10.81 13.72 -12.05
CA ALA A 34 -11.80 13.05 -11.24
C ALA A 34 -13.15 13.73 -11.50
N ALA A 35 -14.12 12.94 -11.94
CA ALA A 35 -15.32 13.49 -12.50
C ALA A 35 -16.25 14.00 -11.39
N ASP A 36 -16.78 15.22 -11.56
CA ASP A 36 -17.71 15.83 -10.61
C ASP A 36 -18.89 14.88 -10.28
N PRO A 37 -19.47 14.94 -9.07
CA PRO A 37 -20.66 14.18 -8.73
C PRO A 37 -21.74 14.40 -9.78
N VAL A 38 -22.37 13.31 -10.25
CA VAL A 38 -23.43 13.41 -11.26
C VAL A 38 -24.53 14.35 -10.75
N PRO A 39 -24.87 15.43 -11.47
CA PRO A 39 -25.87 16.39 -11.01
C PRO A 39 -27.24 15.73 -10.82
N VAL A 40 -27.69 15.59 -9.58
CA VAL A 40 -28.98 15.00 -9.23
C VAL A 40 -29.94 16.04 -8.65
N ALA A 41 -31.24 15.84 -8.87
CA ALA A 41 -32.28 16.59 -8.17
C ALA A 41 -32.24 16.29 -6.66
N PRO A 42 -32.84 17.14 -5.80
CA PRO A 42 -32.89 16.89 -4.37
C PRO A 42 -33.47 15.51 -4.02
N ALA A 43 -32.74 14.73 -3.21
CA ALA A 43 -33.11 13.36 -2.85
C ALA A 43 -34.41 13.26 -2.03
N MET A 44 -34.72 14.31 -1.26
CA MET A 44 -35.99 14.47 -0.56
C MET A 44 -36.35 15.95 -0.43
N THR A 45 -37.58 16.29 -0.77
CA THR A 45 -38.19 17.60 -0.51
C THR A 45 -39.44 17.41 0.33
N GLN A 46 -39.50 18.08 1.49
CA GLN A 46 -40.64 18.11 2.41
C GLN A 46 -41.13 19.54 2.58
N GLY A 47 -42.34 19.73 3.11
CA GLY A 47 -42.90 21.08 3.33
C GLY A 47 -43.12 21.85 2.02
N LEU A 48 -43.51 21.11 0.98
CA LEU A 48 -43.85 21.64 -0.33
C LEU A 48 -45.10 22.54 -0.24
N ASP A 49 -45.30 23.43 -1.21
CA ASP A 49 -46.37 24.45 -1.17
C ASP A 49 -47.75 23.90 -0.77
N ASP A 50 -48.51 24.66 0.04
CA ASP A 50 -49.84 24.25 0.53
C ASP A 50 -50.93 24.25 -0.55
N ALA A 51 -50.56 24.53 -1.82
CA ALA A 51 -51.49 24.61 -2.93
C ALA A 51 -52.05 23.22 -3.30
N ALA A 52 -53.36 23.05 -3.11
CA ALA A 52 -54.10 21.90 -3.62
C ALA A 52 -54.15 21.93 -5.15
N ARG A 53 -53.85 20.80 -5.79
CA ARG A 53 -53.83 20.63 -7.24
C ARG A 53 -54.95 19.70 -7.67
N SER A 54 -55.78 20.14 -8.62
CA SER A 54 -56.89 19.36 -9.14
C SER A 54 -56.43 18.13 -9.94
N GLY A 55 -57.23 17.07 -9.94
CA GLY A 55 -57.01 15.85 -10.73
C GLY A 55 -56.63 14.61 -9.91
N THR A 56 -56.26 13.56 -10.61
CA THR A 56 -55.73 12.31 -10.04
C THR A 56 -54.41 12.54 -9.30
N PRO A 57 -53.98 11.63 -8.41
CA PRO A 57 -52.64 11.69 -7.81
C PRO A 57 -51.52 11.93 -8.81
N ALA A 58 -51.56 11.25 -9.96
CA ALA A 58 -50.54 11.36 -10.99
C ALA A 58 -50.56 12.74 -11.66
N GLU A 59 -51.74 13.30 -11.94
CA GLU A 59 -51.88 14.64 -12.50
C GLU A 59 -51.41 15.72 -11.50
N ALA A 60 -51.81 15.61 -10.23
CA ALA A 60 -51.37 16.51 -9.17
C ALA A 60 -49.85 16.46 -8.96
N ALA A 61 -49.27 15.26 -8.94
CA ALA A 61 -47.84 15.05 -8.81
C ALA A 61 -47.06 15.63 -10.02
N ARG A 62 -47.54 15.40 -11.25
CA ARG A 62 -46.93 16.00 -12.45
C ARG A 62 -47.04 17.53 -12.46
N ALA A 63 -48.21 18.06 -12.08
CA ALA A 63 -48.41 19.49 -11.97
C ALA A 63 -47.48 20.12 -10.91
N HIS A 64 -47.24 19.42 -9.81
CA HIS A 64 -46.28 19.84 -8.79
C HIS A 64 -44.84 19.89 -9.31
N LEU A 65 -44.36 18.80 -9.90
CA LEU A 65 -43.01 18.73 -10.48
C LEU A 65 -42.81 19.80 -11.57
N LYS A 66 -43.85 20.07 -12.37
CA LYS A 66 -43.83 21.12 -13.40
C LYS A 66 -43.76 22.53 -12.82
N ALA A 67 -44.50 22.78 -11.74
CA ALA A 67 -44.49 24.09 -11.06
C ALA A 67 -43.14 24.37 -10.38
N HIS A 68 -42.45 23.33 -9.92
CA HIS A 68 -41.15 23.41 -9.25
C HIS A 68 -39.99 22.96 -10.14
N LYS A 69 -40.08 23.28 -11.45
CA LYS A 69 -39.03 22.93 -12.42
C LYS A 69 -37.64 23.43 -12.01
N ASP A 70 -37.58 24.54 -11.26
CA ASP A 70 -36.33 25.13 -10.81
C ASP A 70 -35.70 24.36 -9.64
N THR A 71 -36.49 23.58 -8.91
CA THR A 71 -36.02 22.69 -7.83
C THR A 71 -35.56 21.36 -8.39
N TYR A 72 -36.37 20.74 -9.26
CA TYR A 72 -36.11 19.39 -9.74
C TYR A 72 -35.25 19.34 -11.00
N LYS A 73 -35.17 20.45 -11.76
CA LYS A 73 -34.34 20.60 -12.97
C LYS A 73 -34.54 19.49 -14.02
N ILE A 74 -35.73 18.89 -14.08
CA ILE A 74 -36.11 17.83 -15.04
C ILE A 74 -37.42 18.20 -15.75
N PRO A 75 -37.50 18.05 -17.08
CA PRO A 75 -38.77 18.14 -17.80
C PRO A 75 -39.74 17.03 -17.36
N VAL A 76 -40.98 17.38 -16.99
CA VAL A 76 -41.99 16.35 -16.63
C VAL A 76 -42.37 15.41 -17.78
N SER A 77 -42.04 15.78 -19.03
CA SER A 77 -42.13 14.91 -20.21
C SER A 77 -41.20 13.70 -20.13
N ASP A 78 -40.10 13.85 -19.41
CA ASP A 78 -39.06 12.83 -19.25
C ASP A 78 -39.42 11.86 -18.13
N LEU A 79 -40.59 12.03 -17.51
CA LEU A 79 -41.06 11.18 -16.42
C LEU A 79 -42.19 10.29 -16.90
N LYS A 80 -41.96 8.98 -16.92
CA LYS A 80 -43.01 7.97 -17.15
C LYS A 80 -43.61 7.56 -15.81
N THR A 81 -44.94 7.57 -15.69
CA THR A 81 -45.60 7.07 -14.47
C THR A 81 -45.47 5.55 -14.43
N LEU A 82 -44.92 5.01 -13.34
CA LEU A 82 -44.85 3.56 -13.10
C LEU A 82 -46.08 3.03 -12.37
N GLY A 83 -46.60 3.81 -11.42
CA GLY A 83 -47.74 3.39 -10.63
C GLY A 83 -48.21 4.46 -9.67
N THR A 84 -49.44 4.27 -9.18
CA THR A 84 -50.03 5.09 -8.11
C THR A 84 -50.55 4.15 -7.04
N THR A 85 -50.10 4.34 -5.80
CA THR A 85 -50.60 3.64 -4.62
C THR A 85 -51.41 4.61 -3.79
N THR A 86 -52.57 4.20 -3.27
CA THR A 86 -53.42 5.03 -2.42
C THR A 86 -53.75 4.27 -1.14
N SER A 87 -53.62 4.93 0.02
CA SER A 87 -53.98 4.41 1.33
C SER A 87 -54.70 5.51 2.12
N GLY A 88 -55.99 5.31 2.36
CA GLY A 88 -56.84 6.33 2.98
C GLY A 88 -56.83 7.64 2.20
N LYS A 89 -56.47 8.75 2.86
CA LYS A 89 -56.35 10.08 2.22
C LYS A 89 -55.03 10.29 1.48
N GLN A 90 -54.04 9.42 1.66
CA GLN A 90 -52.71 9.57 1.08
C GLN A 90 -52.58 8.79 -0.24
N SER A 91 -51.81 9.33 -1.17
CA SER A 91 -51.41 8.67 -2.41
C SER A 91 -49.94 8.90 -2.68
N SER A 92 -49.26 7.89 -3.22
CA SER A 92 -47.88 7.95 -3.69
C SER A 92 -47.83 7.61 -5.17
N VAL A 93 -47.21 8.46 -5.97
CA VAL A 93 -47.04 8.25 -7.42
C VAL A 93 -45.56 8.06 -7.70
N ARG A 94 -45.20 6.94 -8.33
CA ARG A 94 -43.83 6.67 -8.77
C ARG A 94 -43.65 7.03 -10.23
N PHE A 95 -42.57 7.74 -10.52
CA PHE A 95 -42.11 8.08 -11.86
C PHE A 95 -40.75 7.42 -12.12
N ARG A 96 -40.52 7.05 -13.37
CA ARG A 96 -39.19 6.69 -13.89
C ARG A 96 -38.75 7.74 -14.88
N GLN A 97 -37.52 8.20 -14.74
CA GLN A 97 -36.91 9.10 -15.72
C GLN A 97 -36.60 8.35 -17.02
N GLN A 98 -36.82 9.02 -18.13
CA GLN A 98 -36.41 8.64 -19.46
C GLN A 98 -35.60 9.77 -20.07
N HIS A 99 -34.53 9.44 -20.78
CA HIS A 99 -33.78 10.37 -21.60
C HIS A 99 -34.09 10.03 -23.07
N ASN A 100 -34.71 10.96 -23.82
CA ASN A 100 -35.15 10.73 -25.20
C ASN A 100 -35.91 9.40 -25.41
N GLY A 101 -36.79 9.03 -24.48
CA GLY A 101 -37.60 7.81 -24.52
C GLY A 101 -36.91 6.54 -23.98
N VAL A 102 -35.61 6.58 -23.68
CA VAL A 102 -34.85 5.48 -23.11
C VAL A 102 -34.85 5.57 -21.57
N PRO A 103 -35.21 4.51 -20.82
CA PRO A 103 -35.15 4.51 -19.36
C PRO A 103 -33.75 4.84 -18.81
N VAL A 104 -33.69 5.62 -17.74
CA VAL A 104 -32.44 5.92 -17.02
C VAL A 104 -32.30 4.98 -15.82
N PHE A 105 -31.17 4.30 -15.70
CA PHE A 105 -30.89 3.33 -14.64
C PHE A 105 -30.91 4.00 -13.26
N GLY A 106 -31.66 3.42 -12.32
CA GLY A 106 -31.78 3.92 -10.94
C GLY A 106 -32.55 5.24 -10.78
N ALA A 107 -33.05 5.85 -11.85
CA ALA A 107 -33.68 7.17 -11.82
C ALA A 107 -35.20 7.06 -11.62
N GLU A 108 -35.62 6.84 -10.37
CA GLU A 108 -37.02 6.84 -9.98
C GLU A 108 -37.33 7.92 -8.93
N TYR A 109 -38.52 8.51 -9.01
CA TYR A 109 -38.97 9.56 -8.13
C TYR A 109 -40.40 9.31 -7.66
N ALA A 110 -40.63 9.33 -6.35
CA ALA A 110 -41.92 9.12 -5.72
C ALA A 110 -42.46 10.44 -5.18
N VAL A 111 -43.71 10.78 -5.53
CA VAL A 111 -44.40 11.99 -5.06
C VAL A 111 -45.59 11.57 -4.20
N GLN A 112 -45.57 11.97 -2.93
CA GLN A 112 -46.65 11.73 -1.98
C GLN A 112 -47.59 12.93 -1.93
N SER A 113 -48.89 12.65 -1.87
CA SER A 113 -49.94 13.64 -1.79
C SER A 113 -51.07 13.17 -0.89
N GLU A 114 -51.87 14.11 -0.40
CA GLU A 114 -53.08 13.83 0.36
C GLU A 114 -54.28 14.59 -0.22
N ALA A 115 -55.49 14.10 0.06
CA ALA A 115 -56.72 14.79 -0.33
C ALA A 115 -56.87 16.12 0.44
N ALA A 116 -57.17 17.20 -0.29
CA ALA A 116 -57.41 18.55 0.26
C ALA A 116 -58.57 19.23 -0.49
N ASP A 117 -59.12 20.30 0.07
CA ASP A 117 -60.19 21.06 -0.57
C ASP A 117 -59.69 21.63 -1.91
N GLY A 118 -60.36 21.27 -3.02
CA GLY A 118 -59.95 21.66 -4.37
C GLY A 118 -58.98 20.69 -5.08
N GLY A 119 -58.58 19.57 -4.47
CA GLY A 119 -57.81 18.52 -5.16
C GLY A 119 -56.89 17.70 -4.25
N ARG A 120 -55.59 17.69 -4.57
CA ARG A 120 -54.56 17.00 -3.79
C ARG A 120 -53.41 17.92 -3.42
N ARG A 121 -53.04 17.92 -2.14
CA ARG A 121 -51.85 18.61 -1.64
C ARG A 121 -50.66 17.67 -1.71
N VAL A 122 -49.55 18.09 -2.32
CA VAL A 122 -48.31 17.30 -2.36
C VAL A 122 -47.57 17.53 -1.05
N THR A 123 -47.27 16.46 -0.32
CA THR A 123 -46.68 16.53 1.02
C THR A 123 -45.16 16.28 0.99
N SER A 124 -44.71 15.44 0.06
CA SER A 124 -43.29 15.16 -0.14
C SER A 124 -43.01 14.64 -1.54
N ALA A 125 -41.74 14.77 -1.94
CA ALA A 125 -41.21 14.06 -3.10
C ALA A 125 -39.81 13.52 -2.76
N THR A 126 -39.49 12.31 -3.21
CA THR A 126 -38.23 11.62 -2.86
C THR A 126 -37.80 10.65 -3.95
N GLY A 127 -36.49 10.49 -4.13
CA GLY A 127 -35.89 9.56 -5.08
C GLY A 127 -34.68 10.18 -5.78
N THR A 128 -34.33 9.66 -6.94
CA THR A 128 -33.17 10.10 -7.73
C THR A 128 -33.61 10.49 -9.13
N LEU A 129 -33.24 11.70 -9.57
CA LEU A 129 -33.38 12.15 -10.95
C LEU A 129 -32.07 12.81 -11.40
N TYR A 130 -31.61 12.49 -12.60
CA TYR A 130 -30.34 12.98 -13.13
C TYR A 130 -30.56 14.15 -14.09
N THR A 131 -30.03 15.32 -13.72
CA THR A 131 -30.45 16.60 -14.29
C THR A 131 -29.70 17.00 -15.57
N HIS A 132 -28.56 16.36 -15.85
CA HIS A 132 -27.63 16.77 -16.91
C HIS A 132 -27.25 15.60 -17.84
N LEU A 133 -28.22 14.80 -18.28
CA LEU A 133 -27.97 13.70 -19.23
C LEU A 133 -27.77 14.25 -20.65
N THR A 134 -26.65 13.91 -21.29
CA THR A 134 -26.26 14.40 -22.62
C THR A 134 -26.05 13.27 -23.64
N VAL A 135 -26.07 12.01 -23.19
CA VAL A 135 -25.77 10.85 -24.04
C VAL A 135 -26.74 10.70 -25.21
N SER A 136 -26.23 10.33 -26.39
CA SER A 136 -27.07 9.91 -27.52
C SER A 136 -27.79 8.62 -27.20
N THR A 137 -29.08 8.53 -27.56
CA THR A 137 -29.90 7.32 -27.42
C THR A 137 -29.94 6.45 -28.67
N THR A 138 -29.08 6.74 -29.65
CA THR A 138 -28.94 5.92 -30.87
C THR A 138 -27.78 4.93 -30.70
N PRO A 139 -28.02 3.61 -30.73
CA PRO A 139 -26.95 2.61 -30.61
C PRO A 139 -26.16 2.49 -31.92
N THR A 140 -24.84 2.33 -31.83
CA THR A 140 -23.97 1.98 -32.97
C THR A 140 -23.60 0.49 -32.96
N VAL A 141 -23.56 -0.13 -31.78
CA VAL A 141 -23.42 -1.58 -31.62
C VAL A 141 -24.79 -2.22 -31.72
N SER A 142 -24.95 -3.16 -32.64
CA SER A 142 -26.20 -3.91 -32.79
C SER A 142 -26.45 -4.79 -31.56
N ARG A 143 -27.73 -5.01 -31.23
CA ARG A 143 -28.13 -5.91 -30.14
C ARG A 143 -27.44 -7.27 -30.21
N ALA A 144 -27.45 -7.90 -31.39
CA ALA A 144 -26.84 -9.22 -31.59
C ALA A 144 -25.32 -9.22 -31.37
N ALA A 145 -24.63 -8.10 -31.65
CA ALA A 145 -23.22 -7.96 -31.34
C ALA A 145 -23.00 -7.77 -29.83
N ALA A 146 -23.85 -6.99 -29.16
CA ALA A 146 -23.80 -6.80 -27.72
C ALA A 146 -24.02 -8.10 -26.95
N GLU A 147 -25.03 -8.89 -27.34
CA GLU A 147 -25.33 -10.20 -26.74
C GLU A 147 -24.18 -11.20 -26.89
N ARG A 148 -23.49 -11.24 -28.04
CA ARG A 148 -22.28 -12.09 -28.17
C ARG A 148 -21.12 -11.58 -27.32
N ARG A 149 -20.93 -10.27 -27.26
CA ARG A 149 -19.83 -9.65 -26.50
C ARG A 149 -20.01 -9.82 -25.00
N MET A 150 -21.23 -9.86 -24.49
CA MET A 150 -21.44 -10.07 -23.06
C MET A 150 -20.83 -11.41 -22.59
N PHE A 151 -21.07 -12.52 -23.30
CA PHE A 151 -20.46 -13.81 -22.95
C PHE A 151 -18.94 -13.87 -23.16
N THR A 152 -18.39 -12.99 -24.01
CA THR A 152 -16.95 -12.94 -24.30
C THR A 152 -16.19 -12.09 -23.28
N LEU A 153 -16.79 -10.99 -22.84
CA LEU A 153 -16.13 -9.95 -22.04
C LEU A 153 -16.50 -10.04 -20.56
N ASP A 154 -17.62 -10.67 -20.22
CA ASP A 154 -18.03 -10.90 -18.84
C ASP A 154 -17.55 -12.29 -18.38
N ARG A 155 -16.52 -12.28 -17.52
CA ARG A 155 -15.89 -13.50 -17.00
C ARG A 155 -16.88 -14.38 -16.23
N ASP A 156 -17.84 -13.79 -15.54
CA ASP A 156 -18.79 -14.53 -14.73
C ASP A 156 -19.78 -15.29 -15.62
N LEU A 157 -20.15 -14.73 -16.77
CA LEU A 157 -20.99 -15.39 -17.77
C LEU A 157 -20.30 -16.54 -18.51
N SER A 158 -18.97 -16.47 -18.69
CA SER A 158 -18.21 -17.52 -19.39
C SER A 158 -18.28 -18.89 -18.70
N ARG A 159 -18.66 -18.91 -17.42
CA ARG A 159 -18.74 -20.09 -16.56
C ARG A 159 -20.19 -20.54 -16.27
N VAL A 160 -21.18 -19.90 -16.89
CA VAL A 160 -22.59 -20.23 -16.67
C VAL A 160 -23.00 -21.39 -17.58
N GLU A 161 -23.35 -22.52 -16.95
CA GLU A 161 -23.92 -23.67 -17.63
C GLU A 161 -25.41 -23.47 -17.89
N GLY A 162 -25.88 -23.88 -19.08
CA GLY A 162 -27.29 -23.79 -19.46
C GLY A 162 -27.83 -22.37 -19.61
N ALA A 163 -26.97 -21.39 -19.92
CA ALA A 163 -27.31 -19.98 -19.97
C ALA A 163 -28.53 -19.68 -20.89
N LYS A 164 -29.49 -18.91 -20.36
CA LYS A 164 -30.65 -18.36 -21.08
C LYS A 164 -30.65 -16.84 -20.95
N THR A 165 -30.70 -16.16 -22.09
CA THR A 165 -30.70 -14.70 -22.17
C THR A 165 -32.12 -14.16 -22.34
N ALA A 166 -32.47 -13.14 -21.56
CA ALA A 166 -33.63 -12.28 -21.76
C ALA A 166 -33.17 -10.84 -22.06
N GLU A 167 -33.80 -10.20 -23.04
CA GLU A 167 -33.50 -8.81 -23.45
C GLU A 167 -34.48 -7.82 -22.80
N HIS A 168 -33.96 -6.67 -22.36
CA HIS A 168 -34.76 -5.56 -21.81
C HIS A 168 -34.67 -4.24 -22.60
N GLY A 169 -33.92 -4.23 -23.70
CA GLY A 169 -33.76 -3.08 -24.59
C GLY A 169 -32.62 -2.15 -24.15
N LEU A 170 -32.69 -0.88 -24.56
CA LEU A 170 -31.69 0.13 -24.23
C LEU A 170 -31.97 0.76 -22.85
N THR A 171 -30.89 1.07 -22.13
CA THR A 171 -30.90 1.79 -20.85
C THR A 171 -29.80 2.85 -20.83
N VAL A 172 -30.08 4.03 -20.27
CA VAL A 172 -29.07 5.05 -20.00
C VAL A 172 -28.50 4.83 -18.60
N LEU A 173 -27.21 4.51 -18.52
CA LEU A 173 -26.44 4.47 -17.29
C LEU A 173 -25.92 5.88 -16.99
N PRO A 174 -26.35 6.54 -15.91
CA PRO A 174 -25.87 7.89 -15.57
C PRO A 174 -24.40 7.86 -15.15
N ASP A 175 -23.61 8.82 -15.63
CA ASP A 175 -22.23 9.05 -15.20
C ASP A 175 -21.95 10.56 -15.21
N ALA A 176 -20.75 10.94 -14.75
CA ALA A 176 -20.35 12.34 -14.66
C ALA A 176 -20.19 13.05 -16.03
N ALA A 177 -20.15 12.29 -17.14
CA ALA A 177 -20.09 12.83 -18.50
C ALA A 177 -21.49 12.98 -19.15
N GLY A 178 -22.57 12.76 -18.40
CA GLY A 178 -23.95 12.86 -18.88
C GLY A 178 -24.54 11.55 -19.39
N GLY A 179 -23.91 10.42 -19.10
CA GLY A 179 -24.43 9.07 -19.23
C GLY A 179 -23.81 8.23 -20.36
N LYS A 180 -24.02 6.91 -20.26
CA LYS A 180 -23.70 5.91 -21.29
C LYS A 180 -24.97 5.20 -21.72
N LEU A 181 -25.13 4.98 -23.02
CA LEU A 181 -26.20 4.14 -23.54
C LEU A 181 -25.73 2.68 -23.50
N ALA A 182 -26.54 1.76 -22.98
CA ALA A 182 -26.21 0.34 -22.92
C ALA A 182 -27.41 -0.55 -23.32
N TRP A 183 -27.11 -1.70 -23.92
CA TRP A 183 -28.05 -2.82 -24.07
C TRP A 183 -28.14 -3.59 -22.77
N HIS A 184 -29.35 -3.80 -22.26
CA HIS A 184 -29.61 -4.51 -21.01
C HIS A 184 -30.12 -5.92 -21.26
N PHE A 185 -29.44 -6.90 -20.67
CA PHE A 185 -29.76 -8.32 -20.70
C PHE A 185 -29.86 -8.88 -19.28
N THR A 186 -30.74 -9.86 -19.09
CA THR A 186 -30.67 -10.78 -17.96
C THR A 186 -30.18 -12.13 -18.49
N VAL A 187 -29.12 -12.68 -17.91
CA VAL A 187 -28.67 -14.06 -18.17
C VAL A 187 -28.98 -14.93 -16.97
N THR A 188 -29.71 -16.01 -17.20
CA THR A 188 -30.05 -17.01 -16.19
C THR A 188 -29.37 -18.33 -16.46
N GLY A 189 -29.01 -19.09 -15.43
CA GLY A 189 -28.36 -20.40 -15.57
C GLY A 189 -27.89 -20.93 -14.23
N ALA A 190 -26.88 -21.79 -14.23
CA ALA A 190 -26.21 -22.24 -13.02
C ALA A 190 -24.69 -22.19 -13.19
N ARG A 191 -23.95 -22.01 -12.10
CA ARG A 191 -22.50 -22.24 -12.06
C ARG A 191 -22.20 -23.74 -11.90
N SER A 192 -20.94 -24.13 -12.07
CA SER A 192 -20.48 -25.52 -11.93
C SER A 192 -20.70 -26.11 -10.51
N ASP A 193 -20.88 -25.26 -9.51
CA ASP A 193 -21.23 -25.62 -8.13
C ASP A 193 -22.75 -25.80 -7.90
N GLY A 194 -23.57 -25.56 -8.93
CA GLY A 194 -25.03 -25.63 -8.87
C GLY A 194 -25.72 -24.32 -8.47
N SER A 195 -24.96 -23.26 -8.16
CA SER A 195 -25.52 -21.97 -7.74
C SER A 195 -26.34 -21.33 -8.87
N PRO A 196 -27.61 -20.95 -8.64
CA PRO A 196 -28.42 -20.30 -9.66
C PRO A 196 -27.88 -18.90 -9.97
N VAL A 197 -27.75 -18.60 -11.26
CA VAL A 197 -27.30 -17.30 -11.76
C VAL A 197 -28.50 -16.55 -12.32
N ARG A 198 -28.60 -15.26 -11.99
CA ARG A 198 -29.43 -14.29 -12.70
C ARG A 198 -28.62 -13.00 -12.88
N GLN A 199 -27.66 -13.01 -13.79
CA GLN A 199 -26.81 -11.87 -14.07
C GLN A 199 -27.57 -10.81 -14.86
N GLU A 200 -27.58 -9.57 -14.38
CA GLU A 200 -27.96 -8.39 -15.15
C GLU A 200 -26.71 -7.82 -15.81
N VAL A 201 -26.71 -7.72 -17.15
CA VAL A 201 -25.55 -7.24 -17.91
C VAL A 201 -25.95 -6.10 -18.83
N TYR A 202 -25.18 -5.02 -18.76
CA TYR A 202 -25.33 -3.82 -19.54
C TYR A 202 -24.11 -3.67 -20.45
N VAL A 203 -24.29 -3.85 -21.75
CA VAL A 203 -23.21 -3.72 -22.75
C VAL A 203 -23.30 -2.35 -23.41
N ASP A 204 -22.21 -1.58 -23.38
CA ASP A 204 -22.15 -0.24 -23.96
C ASP A 204 -22.62 -0.27 -25.43
N ALA A 205 -23.67 0.48 -25.74
CA ALA A 205 -24.32 0.44 -27.04
C ALA A 205 -23.58 1.25 -28.13
N ARG A 206 -22.45 1.89 -27.78
CA ARG A 206 -21.59 2.65 -28.69
C ARG A 206 -20.30 1.91 -29.06
N VAL A 207 -19.68 1.25 -28.09
CA VAL A 207 -18.39 0.55 -28.29
C VAL A 207 -18.45 -0.94 -28.01
N GLY A 208 -19.42 -1.39 -27.20
CA GLY A 208 -19.74 -2.80 -26.95
C GLY A 208 -18.87 -3.50 -25.93
N GLY A 209 -18.22 -2.75 -25.02
CA GLY A 209 -17.66 -3.29 -23.78
C GLY A 209 -18.71 -3.47 -22.70
N ILE A 210 -18.39 -4.17 -21.61
CA ILE A 210 -19.26 -4.27 -20.44
C ILE A 210 -19.30 -2.91 -19.74
N ALA A 211 -20.47 -2.31 -19.64
CA ALA A 211 -20.69 -1.03 -18.97
C ALA A 211 -21.08 -1.22 -17.49
N LEU A 212 -21.83 -2.28 -17.18
CA LEU A 212 -22.21 -2.70 -15.83
C LEU A 212 -22.62 -4.18 -15.86
N SER A 213 -22.27 -4.95 -14.84
CA SER A 213 -22.71 -6.34 -14.68
C SER A 213 -22.85 -6.68 -13.21
N TYR A 214 -23.94 -7.33 -12.81
CA TYR A 214 -24.15 -7.77 -11.42
C TYR A 214 -25.15 -8.94 -11.35
N ASN A 215 -25.01 -9.83 -10.37
CA ASN A 215 -25.94 -10.93 -10.17
C ASN A 215 -27.16 -10.47 -9.35
N ASN A 216 -28.37 -10.72 -9.86
CA ASN A 216 -29.66 -10.42 -9.23
C ASN A 216 -30.23 -11.60 -8.42
N VAL A 217 -29.54 -12.74 -8.43
CA VAL A 217 -29.82 -13.88 -7.56
C VAL A 217 -28.62 -14.05 -6.65
N ASP A 218 -28.76 -13.57 -5.43
CA ASP A 218 -27.95 -14.00 -4.30
C ASP A 218 -28.70 -15.12 -3.58
N ALA A 219 -29.05 -16.18 -4.32
CA ALA A 219 -29.64 -17.36 -3.72
C ALA A 219 -28.51 -18.32 -3.39
N ALA A 220 -28.05 -18.25 -2.15
CA ALA A 220 -27.95 -19.51 -1.44
C ALA A 220 -29.37 -19.86 -0.98
N ASP A 221 -29.81 -21.09 -1.22
CA ASP A 221 -30.96 -21.73 -0.54
C ASP A 221 -30.63 -21.93 0.96
N ALA A 222 -30.02 -20.93 1.59
CA ALA A 222 -29.52 -20.94 2.93
C ALA A 222 -30.38 -20.02 3.79
N SER A 223 -30.90 -20.57 4.88
CA SER A 223 -31.74 -19.82 5.82
C SER A 223 -30.92 -19.44 7.05
N PRO A 224 -31.11 -18.24 7.64
CA PRO A 224 -30.49 -17.91 8.91
C PRO A 224 -30.86 -18.94 9.97
N ALA A 225 -29.88 -19.39 10.74
CA ALA A 225 -30.01 -20.37 11.81
C ALA A 225 -29.12 -19.98 12.99
N GLU A 226 -29.38 -20.61 14.14
CA GLU A 226 -28.49 -20.53 15.29
C GLU A 226 -27.65 -21.82 15.37
N GLY A 227 -26.38 -21.65 15.68
CA GLY A 227 -25.44 -22.73 15.96
C GLY A 227 -24.60 -22.45 17.20
N THR A 228 -23.65 -23.33 17.45
CA THR A 228 -22.64 -23.19 18.51
C THR A 228 -21.25 -23.36 17.92
N GLY A 229 -20.25 -22.75 18.53
CA GLY A 229 -18.85 -22.94 18.17
C GLY A 229 -17.97 -23.01 19.40
N VAL A 230 -16.88 -23.77 19.31
CA VAL A 230 -15.85 -23.81 20.36
C VAL A 230 -14.78 -22.79 19.99
N ARG A 231 -14.56 -21.80 20.86
CA ARG A 231 -13.51 -20.79 20.72
C ARG A 231 -12.13 -21.37 21.02
N VAL A 232 -11.06 -20.67 20.62
CA VAL A 232 -9.68 -21.10 20.85
C VAL A 232 -9.35 -21.32 22.34
N ASP A 233 -9.98 -20.55 23.24
CA ASP A 233 -9.85 -20.71 24.69
C ASP A 233 -10.61 -21.92 25.27
N GLY A 234 -11.28 -22.70 24.42
CA GLY A 234 -12.08 -23.88 24.78
C GLY A 234 -13.51 -23.58 25.23
N SER A 235 -13.91 -22.30 25.32
CA SER A 235 -15.27 -21.92 25.67
C SER A 235 -16.25 -22.15 24.52
N GLU A 236 -17.50 -22.46 24.85
CA GLU A 236 -18.57 -22.63 23.87
C GLU A 236 -19.35 -21.32 23.70
N ALA A 237 -19.56 -20.90 22.45
CA ALA A 237 -20.21 -19.65 22.10
C ALA A 237 -21.36 -19.89 21.10
N LYS A 238 -22.40 -19.05 21.17
CA LYS A 238 -23.49 -19.07 20.19
C LYS A 238 -23.06 -18.38 18.90
N LEU A 239 -23.45 -18.93 17.77
CA LEU A 239 -23.16 -18.39 16.45
C LEU A 239 -24.45 -18.13 15.68
N ASN A 240 -24.53 -16.98 15.02
CA ASN A 240 -25.47 -16.80 13.92
C ASN A 240 -24.82 -17.37 12.68
N VAL A 241 -25.49 -18.30 12.03
CA VAL A 241 -24.97 -19.06 10.89
C VAL A 241 -26.05 -19.18 9.83
N ASN A 242 -25.69 -19.68 8.66
CA ASN A 242 -26.67 -20.05 7.66
C ASN A 242 -26.76 -21.57 7.59
N LYS A 243 -27.98 -22.08 7.49
CA LYS A 243 -28.26 -23.49 7.20
C LYS A 243 -28.53 -23.67 5.72
N GLU A 244 -27.69 -24.45 5.06
CA GLU A 244 -27.74 -24.78 3.65
C GLU A 244 -28.85 -25.81 3.34
N SER A 245 -29.25 -25.88 2.07
CA SER A 245 -30.30 -26.80 1.59
C SER A 245 -29.93 -28.29 1.71
N ASP A 246 -28.64 -28.62 1.72
CA ASP A 246 -28.13 -29.97 1.98
C ASP A 246 -28.12 -30.35 3.48
N GLY A 247 -28.56 -29.43 4.35
CA GLY A 247 -28.65 -29.61 5.80
C GLY A 247 -27.38 -29.25 6.56
N SER A 248 -26.29 -28.89 5.86
CA SER A 248 -25.07 -28.37 6.48
C SER A 248 -25.23 -26.91 6.92
N TYR A 249 -24.26 -26.41 7.68
CA TYR A 249 -24.23 -25.05 8.19
C TYR A 249 -22.94 -24.35 7.75
N THR A 250 -23.02 -23.06 7.43
CA THR A 250 -21.88 -22.24 7.03
C THR A 250 -21.71 -21.05 7.97
N LEU A 251 -20.48 -20.59 8.17
CA LEU A 251 -20.19 -19.34 8.91
C LEU A 251 -20.51 -18.12 8.04
N VAL A 252 -21.80 -17.97 7.74
CA VAL A 252 -22.41 -16.81 7.10
C VAL A 252 -23.50 -16.29 8.03
N ASP A 253 -23.37 -15.05 8.47
CA ASP A 253 -24.38 -14.37 9.28
C ASP A 253 -25.20 -13.44 8.38
N SER A 254 -26.45 -13.84 8.13
CA SER A 254 -27.46 -13.06 7.39
C SER A 254 -28.52 -12.45 8.30
N THR A 255 -28.25 -12.33 9.61
CA THR A 255 -29.21 -11.83 10.61
C THR A 255 -29.04 -10.34 10.92
N ARG A 256 -27.92 -9.75 10.50
CA ARG A 256 -27.57 -8.36 10.80
C ARG A 256 -28.44 -7.36 10.05
N ALA A 257 -28.62 -6.18 10.62
CA ALA A 257 -29.47 -5.13 10.06
C ALA A 257 -29.11 -4.76 8.60
N MET A 258 -27.82 -4.85 8.23
CA MET A 258 -27.35 -4.66 6.86
C MET A 258 -27.99 -5.64 5.87
N TYR A 259 -28.24 -6.90 6.26
CA TYR A 259 -28.77 -7.93 5.36
C TYR A 259 -30.12 -7.54 4.76
N ALA A 260 -31.04 -7.06 5.59
CA ALA A 260 -32.37 -6.64 5.13
C ALA A 260 -32.32 -5.39 4.22
N ARG A 261 -31.26 -4.58 4.31
CA ARG A 261 -31.12 -3.34 3.55
C ARG A 261 -30.38 -3.52 2.23
N THR A 262 -29.32 -4.33 2.23
CA THR A 262 -28.38 -4.45 1.09
C THR A 262 -28.06 -5.87 0.69
N GLY A 263 -28.49 -6.86 1.48
CA GLY A 263 -27.98 -8.23 1.36
C GLY A 263 -26.61 -8.43 2.01
N GLY A 264 -26.06 -7.41 2.70
CA GLY A 264 -24.77 -7.52 3.38
C GLY A 264 -24.75 -8.64 4.43
N GLN A 265 -23.68 -9.43 4.44
CA GLN A 265 -23.49 -10.58 5.32
C GLN A 265 -22.12 -10.53 6.00
N ILE A 266 -21.96 -11.21 7.14
CA ILE A 266 -20.62 -11.52 7.68
C ILE A 266 -20.26 -12.92 7.22
N ARG A 267 -19.10 -13.09 6.58
CA ARG A 267 -18.70 -14.35 5.94
C ARG A 267 -17.28 -14.73 6.33
N THR A 268 -17.10 -15.96 6.83
CA THR A 268 -15.79 -16.45 7.28
C THR A 268 -15.31 -17.64 6.45
N TYR A 269 -14.08 -17.54 5.94
CA TYR A 269 -13.43 -18.49 5.06
C TYR A 269 -12.16 -19.04 5.71
N ASP A 270 -11.78 -20.27 5.36
CA ASP A 270 -10.58 -20.93 5.87
C ASP A 270 -9.58 -21.10 4.72
N ALA A 271 -8.44 -20.43 4.80
CA ALA A 271 -7.37 -20.52 3.81
C ALA A 271 -6.61 -21.84 3.84
N GLN A 272 -6.87 -22.71 4.83
CA GLN A 272 -6.29 -24.04 4.95
C GLN A 272 -4.76 -24.04 4.84
N ARG A 273 -4.11 -23.07 5.50
CA ARG A 273 -2.65 -22.86 5.48
C ARG A 273 -2.08 -22.41 4.12
N LYS A 274 -2.88 -21.82 3.21
CA LYS A 274 -2.38 -21.15 1.99
C LYS A 274 -1.46 -19.98 2.34
N ASN A 275 -0.54 -19.66 1.43
CA ASN A 275 0.38 -18.54 1.62
C ASN A 275 -0.38 -17.21 1.61
N TYR A 276 -0.03 -16.28 2.49
CA TYR A 276 -0.66 -14.95 2.54
C TYR A 276 -0.59 -14.23 1.20
N THR A 277 0.45 -14.43 0.39
CA THR A 277 0.57 -13.85 -0.96
C THR A 277 -0.47 -14.38 -1.94
N ASP A 278 -1.00 -15.58 -1.71
CA ASP A 278 -2.03 -16.19 -2.55
C ASP A 278 -3.45 -15.78 -2.12
N VAL A 279 -3.58 -15.18 -0.92
CA VAL A 279 -4.83 -14.79 -0.30
C VAL A 279 -5.05 -13.27 -0.35
N ALA A 280 -3.96 -12.50 -0.24
CA ALA A 280 -3.99 -11.04 -0.18
C ALA A 280 -4.32 -10.40 -1.53
N GLY A 281 -5.05 -9.28 -1.48
CA GLY A 281 -5.32 -8.44 -2.63
C GLY A 281 -6.51 -8.92 -3.46
N GLY A 282 -7.61 -8.17 -3.39
CA GLY A 282 -8.82 -8.46 -4.16
C GLY A 282 -9.82 -9.37 -3.44
N PRO A 283 -10.92 -9.75 -4.11
CA PRO A 283 -11.98 -10.54 -3.51
C PRO A 283 -11.53 -11.96 -3.14
N VAL A 284 -12.23 -12.60 -2.20
CA VAL A 284 -12.01 -14.02 -1.85
C VAL A 284 -12.19 -14.88 -3.10
N THR A 285 -11.19 -15.72 -3.40
CA THR A 285 -11.18 -16.60 -4.57
C THR A 285 -11.86 -17.95 -4.30
N ASP A 286 -12.32 -18.61 -5.37
CA ASP A 286 -13.10 -19.86 -5.29
C ASP A 286 -12.33 -21.03 -4.61
N ASP A 287 -11.00 -20.96 -4.60
CA ASP A 287 -10.12 -21.97 -3.98
C ASP A 287 -9.91 -21.78 -2.48
N ILE A 288 -10.49 -20.73 -1.88
CA ILE A 288 -10.55 -20.52 -0.43
C ILE A 288 -11.96 -20.89 0.04
N PRO A 289 -12.16 -22.07 0.67
CA PRO A 289 -13.48 -22.53 1.03
C PRO A 289 -14.12 -21.71 2.14
N LEU A 290 -15.43 -21.46 2.00
CA LEU A 290 -16.28 -20.98 3.08
C LEU A 290 -16.30 -22.02 4.21
N VAL A 291 -16.22 -21.57 5.46
CA VAL A 291 -16.23 -22.47 6.61
C VAL A 291 -17.60 -23.14 6.73
N LYS A 292 -17.60 -24.47 6.78
CA LYS A 292 -18.80 -25.32 6.76
C LYS A 292 -18.71 -26.42 7.81
N SER A 293 -19.84 -26.75 8.43
CA SER A 293 -20.03 -27.89 9.33
C SER A 293 -21.21 -28.75 8.88
N ALA A 294 -21.14 -30.06 9.11
CA ALA A 294 -22.24 -30.97 8.81
C ALA A 294 -23.43 -30.82 9.78
N GLY A 295 -23.21 -30.19 10.93
CA GLY A 295 -24.22 -29.90 11.94
C GLY A 295 -24.14 -28.44 12.40
N ASP A 296 -24.97 -28.09 13.38
CA ASP A 296 -25.06 -26.73 13.95
C ASP A 296 -23.91 -26.39 14.92
N ARG A 297 -22.95 -27.30 15.12
CA ARG A 297 -21.77 -27.12 15.97
C ARG A 297 -20.50 -26.98 15.13
N PHE A 298 -19.70 -25.95 15.41
CA PHE A 298 -18.42 -25.64 14.78
C PHE A 298 -17.28 -25.84 15.79
N ASP A 299 -16.58 -26.98 15.70
CA ASP A 299 -15.46 -27.32 16.58
C ASP A 299 -14.27 -27.91 15.81
N GLY A 300 -13.25 -28.40 16.53
CA GLY A 300 -12.09 -29.07 15.95
C GLY A 300 -11.30 -28.15 15.02
N ALA A 301 -11.29 -28.47 13.72
CA ALA A 301 -10.58 -27.68 12.71
C ALA A 301 -11.04 -26.22 12.67
N ASN A 302 -12.34 -25.95 12.89
CA ASN A 302 -12.93 -24.61 12.92
C ASN A 302 -12.47 -23.79 14.13
N THR A 303 -12.15 -24.46 15.23
CA THR A 303 -11.54 -23.85 16.43
C THR A 303 -10.08 -23.54 16.17
N SER A 304 -9.30 -24.52 15.71
CA SER A 304 -7.86 -24.35 15.48
C SER A 304 -7.52 -23.38 14.35
N SER A 305 -8.42 -23.20 13.37
CA SER A 305 -8.26 -22.23 12.29
C SER A 305 -8.49 -20.79 12.73
N GLY A 306 -9.15 -20.58 13.89
CA GLY A 306 -9.60 -19.26 14.34
C GLY A 306 -10.90 -18.79 13.69
N ALA A 307 -11.61 -19.66 12.95
CA ALA A 307 -12.82 -19.30 12.22
C ALA A 307 -13.97 -18.90 13.14
N VAL A 308 -14.16 -19.64 14.25
CA VAL A 308 -15.20 -19.34 15.23
C VAL A 308 -15.00 -17.96 15.86
N ASP A 309 -13.78 -17.67 16.32
CA ASP A 309 -13.42 -16.38 16.93
C ASP A 309 -13.53 -15.22 15.92
N ALA A 310 -13.02 -15.39 14.69
CA ALA A 310 -13.14 -14.35 13.66
C ALA A 310 -14.60 -13.99 13.36
N HIS A 311 -15.46 -15.00 13.23
CA HIS A 311 -16.88 -14.80 12.93
C HIS A 311 -17.63 -14.08 14.07
N LEU A 312 -17.38 -14.51 15.31
CA LEU A 312 -17.94 -13.90 16.51
C LEU A 312 -17.48 -12.45 16.68
N ASN A 313 -16.17 -12.23 16.59
CA ASN A 313 -15.58 -10.92 16.83
C ASN A 313 -15.98 -9.93 15.73
N ALA A 314 -16.03 -10.34 14.46
CA ALA A 314 -16.51 -9.48 13.37
C ALA A 314 -17.97 -9.03 13.59
N ALA A 315 -18.82 -9.91 14.13
CA ALA A 315 -20.19 -9.56 14.50
C ALA A 315 -20.25 -8.51 15.62
N LYS A 316 -19.45 -8.69 16.69
CA LYS A 316 -19.36 -7.72 17.79
C LYS A 316 -18.87 -6.36 17.30
N VAL A 317 -17.87 -6.33 16.43
CA VAL A 317 -17.34 -5.08 15.84
C VAL A 317 -18.42 -4.39 15.00
N TYR A 318 -19.13 -5.12 14.14
CA TYR A 318 -20.25 -4.59 13.37
C TYR A 318 -21.32 -3.97 14.30
N GLU A 319 -21.72 -4.68 15.35
CA GLU A 319 -22.73 -4.20 16.31
C GLU A 319 -22.25 -2.93 17.04
N TYR A 320 -21.00 -2.90 17.48
CA TYR A 320 -20.43 -1.73 18.13
C TYR A 320 -20.51 -0.50 17.22
N TYR A 321 -20.03 -0.59 15.98
CA TYR A 321 -20.13 0.51 15.01
C TYR A 321 -21.60 0.90 14.72
N LYS A 322 -22.48 -0.09 14.57
CA LYS A 322 -23.89 0.12 14.20
C LYS A 322 -24.71 0.75 15.32
N ASP A 323 -24.50 0.33 16.55
CA ASP A 323 -25.35 0.68 17.68
C ASP A 323 -24.77 1.85 18.49
N LYS A 324 -23.45 1.93 18.64
CA LYS A 324 -22.79 3.03 19.36
C LYS A 324 -22.52 4.24 18.48
N LEU A 325 -22.15 4.02 17.21
CA LEU A 325 -21.67 5.07 16.31
C LEU A 325 -22.61 5.34 15.13
N GLY A 326 -23.60 4.46 14.90
CA GLY A 326 -24.59 4.60 13.83
C GLY A 326 -24.04 4.28 12.44
N ARG A 327 -22.87 3.65 12.33
CA ARG A 327 -22.25 3.25 11.07
C ARG A 327 -22.73 1.86 10.64
N ASP A 328 -23.17 1.72 9.40
CA ASP A 328 -23.63 0.42 8.89
C ASP A 328 -22.52 -0.27 8.09
N GLY A 329 -21.83 -1.24 8.71
CA GLY A 329 -20.71 -1.97 8.10
C GLY A 329 -19.40 -1.17 8.00
N ILE A 330 -18.38 -1.78 7.37
CA ILE A 330 -17.05 -1.19 7.20
C ILE A 330 -17.11 0.05 6.31
N ASP A 331 -17.91 0.04 5.24
CA ASP A 331 -18.03 1.11 4.25
C ASP A 331 -19.12 2.17 4.58
N GLY A 332 -19.84 1.99 5.68
CA GLY A 332 -20.99 2.83 6.06
C GLY A 332 -22.23 2.62 5.17
N LYS A 333 -22.19 1.67 4.23
CA LYS A 333 -23.27 1.32 3.31
C LYS A 333 -23.73 -0.11 3.50
N GLY A 334 -23.28 -0.82 4.54
CA GLY A 334 -23.67 -2.18 4.91
C GLY A 334 -23.34 -3.21 3.84
N SER A 335 -22.18 -3.06 3.19
CA SER A 335 -21.63 -4.12 2.36
C SER A 335 -21.22 -5.33 3.20
N SER A 336 -21.07 -6.49 2.56
CA SER A 336 -20.63 -7.71 3.24
C SER A 336 -19.24 -7.55 3.85
N ILE A 337 -19.04 -8.23 4.98
CA ILE A 337 -17.80 -8.25 5.76
C ILE A 337 -17.17 -9.64 5.59
N TYR A 338 -15.92 -9.69 5.14
CA TYR A 338 -15.22 -10.92 4.81
C TYR A 338 -14.04 -11.13 5.75
N SER A 339 -13.94 -12.33 6.32
CA SER A 339 -12.78 -12.78 7.10
C SER A 339 -12.17 -14.02 6.46
N VAL A 340 -10.86 -14.03 6.25
CA VAL A 340 -10.11 -15.21 5.82
C VAL A 340 -9.13 -15.58 6.92
N VAL A 341 -9.32 -16.76 7.51
CA VAL A 341 -8.51 -17.26 8.63
C VAL A 341 -7.54 -18.33 8.17
N ASN A 342 -6.65 -18.76 9.07
CA ASN A 342 -5.74 -19.88 8.87
C ASN A 342 -4.74 -19.68 7.73
N VAL A 343 -4.35 -18.44 7.50
CA VAL A 343 -3.34 -18.07 6.51
C VAL A 343 -1.94 -18.41 7.02
N ALA A 344 -1.07 -18.87 6.12
CA ALA A 344 0.29 -19.25 6.39
C ALA A 344 1.30 -18.35 5.67
N SER A 345 2.55 -18.44 6.10
CA SER A 345 3.70 -18.00 5.31
C SER A 345 4.55 -19.22 5.06
N ASN A 346 4.60 -19.68 3.81
CA ASN A 346 5.37 -20.86 3.40
C ASN A 346 5.07 -22.12 4.24
N GLY A 347 3.77 -22.36 4.51
CA GLY A 347 3.30 -23.49 5.32
C GLY A 347 3.55 -23.37 6.83
N LYS A 348 4.17 -22.27 7.29
CA LYS A 348 4.38 -21.93 8.70
C LYS A 348 3.41 -20.85 9.16
N ASP A 349 3.32 -20.68 10.47
CA ASP A 349 2.57 -19.60 11.11
C ASP A 349 2.90 -18.25 10.45
N TYR A 350 1.85 -17.57 10.01
CA TYR A 350 1.95 -16.18 9.57
C TYR A 350 1.55 -15.32 10.75
N ALA A 351 2.55 -14.80 11.48
CA ALA A 351 2.34 -14.08 12.73
C ALA A 351 1.88 -12.63 12.48
N ASN A 352 0.83 -12.47 11.69
CA ASN A 352 0.24 -11.17 11.38
C ASN A 352 -1.25 -11.29 11.01
N ALA A 353 -1.96 -10.18 11.15
CA ALA A 353 -3.30 -9.95 10.63
C ALA A 353 -3.28 -8.63 9.85
N PHE A 354 -4.18 -8.48 8.88
CA PHE A 354 -4.29 -7.25 8.11
C PHE A 354 -5.65 -7.08 7.44
N TRP A 355 -6.05 -5.84 7.24
CA TRP A 355 -7.03 -5.42 6.24
C TRP A 355 -6.35 -5.19 4.89
N ASP A 356 -6.91 -5.73 3.81
CA ASP A 356 -6.29 -5.65 2.47
C ASP A 356 -7.03 -4.76 1.45
N GLY A 357 -8.06 -4.03 1.92
CA GLY A 357 -8.95 -3.22 1.08
C GLY A 357 -10.31 -3.88 0.80
N ASP A 358 -10.42 -5.20 0.92
CA ASP A 358 -11.67 -5.93 0.68
C ASP A 358 -12.07 -6.83 1.86
N LYS A 359 -11.10 -7.37 2.59
CA LYS A 359 -11.30 -8.39 3.63
C LYS A 359 -10.26 -8.31 4.73
N MET A 360 -10.59 -8.86 5.89
CA MET A 360 -9.62 -9.10 6.96
C MET A 360 -8.98 -10.47 6.78
N VAL A 361 -7.67 -10.54 6.96
CA VAL A 361 -6.86 -11.73 6.81
C VAL A 361 -6.15 -12.04 8.13
N TYR A 362 -6.25 -13.27 8.60
CA TYR A 362 -5.69 -13.69 9.89
C TYR A 362 -4.80 -14.92 9.73
N GLY A 363 -3.57 -14.82 10.23
CA GLY A 363 -2.69 -15.95 10.42
C GLY A 363 -2.67 -16.47 11.85
N HIS A 364 -1.51 -16.99 12.25
CA HIS A 364 -1.26 -17.61 13.56
C HIS A 364 0.06 -17.08 14.14
N MET A 365 0.10 -16.90 15.46
CA MET A 365 1.32 -16.58 16.21
C MET A 365 1.54 -17.65 17.27
N GLY A 366 2.61 -18.43 17.16
CA GLY A 366 2.94 -19.49 18.12
C GLY A 366 1.83 -20.56 18.25
N GLY A 367 1.15 -20.87 17.14
CA GLY A 367 0.01 -21.78 17.08
C GLY A 367 -1.33 -21.19 17.51
N VAL A 368 -1.38 -19.92 17.93
CA VAL A 368 -2.61 -19.22 18.32
C VAL A 368 -3.13 -18.39 17.14
N PRO A 369 -4.38 -18.57 16.68
CA PRO A 369 -4.96 -17.73 15.63
C PRO A 369 -5.06 -16.27 16.09
N LEU A 370 -4.67 -15.31 15.25
CA LEU A 370 -4.74 -13.89 15.63
C LEU A 370 -6.18 -13.37 15.78
N SER A 371 -7.16 -14.03 15.16
CA SER A 371 -8.58 -13.68 15.27
C SER A 371 -9.18 -13.89 16.67
N VAL A 372 -8.44 -14.47 17.62
CA VAL A 372 -8.87 -14.67 19.01
C VAL A 372 -9.06 -13.35 19.76
N GLY A 373 -8.25 -12.33 19.45
CA GLY A 373 -8.34 -11.00 20.04
C GLY A 373 -9.50 -10.21 19.43
N LEU A 374 -10.43 -9.74 20.26
CA LEU A 374 -11.51 -8.88 19.78
C LEU A 374 -10.97 -7.51 19.38
N ASP A 375 -10.00 -7.01 20.14
CA ASP A 375 -9.22 -5.82 19.83
C ASP A 375 -8.49 -5.94 18.49
N VAL A 376 -7.87 -7.07 18.16
CA VAL A 376 -7.22 -7.34 16.87
C VAL A 376 -8.24 -7.34 15.73
N VAL A 377 -9.35 -8.07 15.86
CA VAL A 377 -10.41 -8.07 14.82
C VAL A 377 -11.04 -6.67 14.67
N GLY A 378 -11.21 -5.94 15.78
CA GLY A 378 -11.68 -4.56 15.79
C GLY A 378 -10.70 -3.59 15.14
N HIS A 379 -9.40 -3.79 15.36
CA HIS A 379 -8.30 -3.04 14.76
C HIS A 379 -8.32 -3.23 13.23
N GLU A 380 -8.34 -4.47 12.73
CA GLU A 380 -8.35 -4.73 11.28
C GLU A 380 -9.59 -4.16 10.59
N MET A 381 -10.77 -4.35 11.18
CA MET A 381 -12.00 -3.78 10.63
C MET A 381 -11.99 -2.24 10.67
N THR A 382 -11.29 -1.64 11.64
CA THR A 382 -11.18 -0.19 11.76
C THR A 382 -10.27 0.41 10.69
N HIS A 383 -9.27 -0.30 10.17
CA HIS A 383 -8.55 0.14 8.96
C HIS A 383 -9.50 0.35 7.79
N GLY A 384 -10.42 -0.59 7.53
CA GLY A 384 -11.43 -0.43 6.49
C GLY A 384 -12.42 0.72 6.76
N VAL A 385 -12.74 0.99 8.04
CA VAL A 385 -13.52 2.18 8.41
C VAL A 385 -12.74 3.47 8.11
N THR A 386 -11.45 3.51 8.44
CA THR A 386 -10.55 4.62 8.13
C THR A 386 -10.42 4.85 6.62
N GLU A 387 -10.27 3.78 5.83
CA GLU A 387 -10.21 3.84 4.37
C GLU A 387 -11.48 4.46 3.77
N HIS A 388 -12.65 4.03 4.23
CA HIS A 388 -13.94 4.57 3.80
C HIS A 388 -14.37 5.84 4.54
N SER A 389 -13.43 6.55 5.16
CA SER A 389 -13.68 7.81 5.87
C SER A 389 -12.57 8.84 5.63
N ALA A 390 -11.57 8.92 6.50
CA ALA A 390 -10.45 9.85 6.39
C ALA A 390 -9.50 9.52 5.23
N GLY A 391 -9.42 8.24 4.86
CA GLY A 391 -8.49 7.73 3.84
C GLY A 391 -7.03 7.99 4.20
N LEU A 392 -6.68 7.92 5.50
CA LEU A 392 -5.32 8.21 5.99
C LEU A 392 -4.29 7.34 5.27
N VAL A 393 -3.36 7.99 4.57
CA VAL A 393 -2.23 7.35 3.92
C VAL A 393 -1.40 6.66 4.98
N TYR A 394 -1.12 5.38 4.76
CA TYR A 394 -0.41 4.51 5.71
C TYR A 394 1.10 4.79 5.69
N LEU A 395 1.48 5.99 6.13
CA LEU A 395 2.83 6.54 6.07
C LEU A 395 3.06 7.57 7.18
N ASN A 396 4.22 7.55 7.84
CA ASN A 396 4.63 8.56 8.83
C ASN A 396 3.52 8.87 9.85
N GLN A 397 3.25 10.16 10.12
CA GLN A 397 2.22 10.58 11.07
C GLN A 397 0.80 10.18 10.65
N SER A 398 0.45 10.21 9.36
CA SER A 398 -0.89 9.83 8.91
C SER A 398 -1.12 8.32 9.07
N GLY A 399 -0.09 7.51 8.85
CA GLY A 399 -0.12 6.08 9.13
C GLY A 399 -0.16 5.79 10.63
N ALA A 400 0.63 6.50 11.44
CA ALA A 400 0.57 6.39 12.90
C ALA A 400 -0.81 6.80 13.46
N LEU A 401 -1.49 7.77 12.84
CA LEU A 401 -2.90 8.06 13.15
C LEU A 401 -3.84 6.93 12.75
N ASN A 402 -3.61 6.32 11.58
CA ASN A 402 -4.40 5.18 11.12
C ASN A 402 -4.33 4.03 12.14
N GLU A 403 -3.11 3.66 12.53
CA GLU A 403 -2.83 2.70 13.62
C GLU A 403 -3.47 3.11 14.96
N ALA A 404 -3.29 4.37 15.38
CA ALA A 404 -3.81 4.85 16.66
C ALA A 404 -5.34 4.79 16.75
N ILE A 405 -6.03 5.06 15.64
CA ILE A 405 -7.49 4.97 15.55
C ILE A 405 -7.94 3.51 15.59
N SER A 406 -7.22 2.61 14.89
CA SER A 406 -7.48 1.18 14.91
C SER A 406 -7.30 0.57 16.31
N ASP A 407 -6.19 0.89 17.00
CA ASP A 407 -5.94 0.48 18.39
C ASP A 407 -7.00 1.05 19.34
N TYR A 408 -7.32 2.34 19.23
CA TYR A 408 -8.34 2.98 20.07
C TYR A 408 -9.69 2.26 19.97
N PHE A 409 -10.17 1.98 18.76
CA PHE A 409 -11.47 1.33 18.59
C PHE A 409 -11.45 -0.16 18.89
N GLY A 410 -10.36 -0.87 18.56
CA GLY A 410 -10.15 -2.26 18.98
C GLY A 410 -10.28 -2.41 20.50
N ASN A 411 -9.52 -1.63 21.26
CA ASN A 411 -9.59 -1.62 22.72
C ASN A 411 -10.93 -1.11 23.25
N ALA A 412 -11.53 -0.10 22.62
CA ALA A 412 -12.84 0.40 23.04
C ALA A 412 -13.93 -0.67 22.94
N MET A 413 -13.88 -1.51 21.91
CA MET A 413 -14.78 -2.64 21.71
C MET A 413 -14.50 -3.74 22.73
N GLU A 414 -13.24 -4.10 22.94
CA GLU A 414 -12.89 -5.17 23.87
C GLU A 414 -13.19 -4.82 25.32
N THR A 415 -12.83 -3.60 25.76
CA THR A 415 -13.17 -3.12 27.11
C THR A 415 -14.68 -3.09 27.34
N ALA A 416 -15.47 -2.73 26.32
CA ALA A 416 -16.92 -2.74 26.39
C ALA A 416 -17.50 -4.17 26.46
N ASP A 417 -16.99 -5.10 25.65
CA ASP A 417 -17.44 -6.51 25.61
C ASP A 417 -17.10 -7.26 26.90
N LYS A 418 -15.89 -7.08 27.41
CA LYS A 418 -15.41 -7.76 28.63
C LYS A 418 -15.75 -7.02 29.93
N GLY A 419 -16.28 -5.81 29.84
CA GLY A 419 -16.59 -4.97 31.00
C GLY A 419 -15.35 -4.53 31.78
N ILE A 420 -14.21 -4.36 31.10
CA ILE A 420 -12.96 -3.90 31.71
C ILE A 420 -13.11 -2.42 32.05
N ALA A 421 -12.85 -2.08 33.33
CA ALA A 421 -12.91 -0.69 33.76
C ALA A 421 -11.75 0.11 33.15
N MET A 422 -11.99 1.36 32.76
CA MET A 422 -10.94 2.25 32.23
C MET A 422 -9.81 2.55 33.22
N SER A 423 -10.03 2.28 34.52
CA SER A 423 -9.01 2.37 35.57
C SER A 423 -8.16 1.10 35.70
N ASP A 424 -8.52 0.03 35.00
CA ASP A 424 -7.77 -1.21 34.99
C ASP A 424 -6.47 -1.02 34.18
N PRO A 425 -5.30 -1.42 34.72
CA PRO A 425 -4.03 -1.28 34.01
C PRO A 425 -3.99 -2.06 32.69
N THR A 426 -4.79 -3.12 32.51
CA THR A 426 -4.83 -3.88 31.26
C THR A 426 -5.76 -3.29 30.21
N SER A 427 -6.50 -2.21 30.53
CA SER A 427 -7.51 -1.65 29.63
C SER A 427 -6.94 -1.13 28.30
N GLY A 428 -5.67 -0.73 28.30
CA GLY A 428 -4.97 -0.20 27.14
C GLY A 428 -4.10 -1.21 26.41
N PHE A 429 -4.07 -2.47 26.83
CA PHE A 429 -3.27 -3.50 26.17
C PHE A 429 -3.88 -3.88 24.82
N VAL A 430 -3.03 -4.01 23.81
CA VAL A 430 -3.41 -4.45 22.46
C VAL A 430 -2.74 -5.80 22.21
N GLY A 431 -3.50 -6.81 21.84
CA GLY A 431 -3.04 -8.14 21.47
C GLY A 431 -2.69 -9.05 22.65
N GLU A 432 -3.10 -8.73 23.88
CA GLU A 432 -2.69 -9.46 25.09
C GLU A 432 -3.22 -10.90 25.16
N TYR A 433 -4.26 -11.22 24.39
CA TYR A 433 -4.82 -12.57 24.32
C TYR A 433 -4.12 -13.49 23.29
N LEU A 434 -3.18 -12.96 22.51
CA LEU A 434 -2.49 -13.72 21.45
C LEU A 434 -1.56 -14.82 22.00
N CYS A 435 -1.24 -14.80 23.28
CA CYS A 435 -0.47 -15.86 23.94
C CYS A 435 -1.36 -16.96 24.52
N ASN A 436 -2.69 -16.86 24.40
CA ASN A 436 -3.66 -17.85 24.89
C ASN A 436 -3.38 -18.33 26.33
N GLY A 437 -3.06 -17.39 27.24
CA GLY A 437 -2.78 -17.67 28.65
C GLY A 437 -1.44 -18.35 28.94
N THR A 438 -0.54 -18.48 27.96
CA THR A 438 0.82 -19.02 28.17
C THR A 438 1.77 -18.04 28.85
N LYS A 439 1.41 -16.75 28.86
CA LYS A 439 2.15 -15.66 29.50
C LYS A 439 1.17 -14.72 30.24
N PRO A 440 1.66 -13.93 31.22
CA PRO A 440 0.95 -12.76 31.72
C PRO A 440 0.55 -11.80 30.58
N LEU A 441 -0.56 -11.06 30.76
CA LEU A 441 -1.12 -10.19 29.71
C LEU A 441 -0.16 -9.05 29.32
N ASP A 442 0.54 -8.47 30.29
CA ASP A 442 1.55 -7.42 30.09
C ASP A 442 2.80 -7.92 29.34
N GLU A 443 3.16 -9.19 29.50
CA GLU A 443 4.24 -9.82 28.72
C GLU A 443 3.77 -10.30 27.33
N CYS A 444 2.47 -10.27 27.07
CA CYS A 444 1.88 -10.68 25.80
C CYS A 444 1.43 -9.52 24.92
N ALA A 445 1.00 -8.42 25.53
CA ALA A 445 0.53 -7.24 24.83
C ALA A 445 1.59 -6.74 23.84
N LEU A 446 1.16 -6.47 22.61
CA LEU A 446 1.99 -5.92 21.54
C LEU A 446 2.20 -4.42 21.72
N ARG A 447 1.21 -3.72 22.28
CA ARG A 447 1.23 -2.28 22.57
C ARG A 447 0.41 -1.98 23.83
N ASP A 448 0.66 -0.82 24.44
CA ASP A 448 -0.10 -0.32 25.59
C ASP A 448 -0.46 1.16 25.41
N LEU A 449 -1.76 1.45 25.30
CA LEU A 449 -2.30 2.82 25.24
C LEU A 449 -2.19 3.58 26.59
N ASN A 450 -1.73 2.93 27.66
CA ASN A 450 -1.43 3.54 28.95
C ASN A 450 0.06 3.89 29.13
N ASP A 451 0.90 3.71 28.12
CA ASP A 451 2.35 3.89 28.20
C ASP A 451 2.80 5.34 28.48
N GLY A 452 1.91 6.31 28.28
CA GLY A 452 2.15 7.73 28.55
C GLY A 452 3.16 8.38 27.61
N ARG A 453 3.40 7.81 26.42
CA ARG A 453 4.41 8.31 25.48
C ARG A 453 4.09 9.70 24.95
N ASN A 454 5.12 10.53 24.85
CA ASN A 454 5.02 11.95 24.54
C ASN A 454 5.68 12.29 23.20
N ALA A 455 5.03 13.10 22.37
CA ALA A 455 5.50 13.48 21.05
C ALA A 455 6.84 14.22 21.04
N GLN A 456 7.22 14.92 22.11
CA GLN A 456 8.48 15.67 22.18
C GLN A 456 9.68 14.82 22.59
N SER A 457 9.46 13.76 23.39
CA SER A 457 10.53 12.88 23.88
C SER A 457 10.60 11.52 23.19
N ASP A 458 9.44 11.00 22.77
CA ASP A 458 9.28 9.59 22.39
C ASP A 458 8.85 9.39 20.94
N TYR A 459 8.61 10.47 20.19
CA TYR A 459 8.41 10.38 18.74
C TYR A 459 9.71 9.92 18.11
N ASP A 460 9.68 8.74 17.48
CA ASP A 460 10.84 8.20 16.78
C ASP A 460 10.63 8.34 15.26
N PRO A 461 11.33 9.28 14.64
CA PRO A 461 11.29 9.41 13.20
C PRO A 461 12.07 8.27 12.54
N MET A 462 11.36 7.50 11.73
CA MET A 462 11.87 6.34 11.00
C MET A 462 11.78 6.60 9.50
N THR A 463 12.63 5.94 8.73
CA THR A 463 12.55 5.96 7.27
C THR A 463 11.40 5.08 6.78
N LEU A 464 10.88 5.29 5.57
CA LEU A 464 9.64 4.63 5.10
C LEU A 464 9.74 3.11 4.98
N ASP A 465 10.94 2.59 4.75
CA ASP A 465 11.25 1.17 4.68
C ASP A 465 11.12 0.48 6.04
N PHE A 466 11.18 1.24 7.14
CA PHE A 466 10.89 0.74 8.47
C PHE A 466 9.50 1.18 8.91
N ASP A 467 8.61 0.20 9.01
CA ASP A 467 7.28 0.42 9.60
C ASP A 467 6.55 1.59 8.92
N ASN A 468 6.69 1.73 7.59
CA ASN A 468 6.11 2.83 6.83
C ASN A 468 6.43 4.24 7.37
N GLY A 469 7.60 4.42 8.01
CA GLY A 469 7.94 5.65 8.73
C GLY A 469 7.51 5.63 10.20
N GLY A 470 7.52 4.46 10.83
CA GLY A 470 7.21 4.27 12.25
C GLY A 470 5.73 4.39 12.58
N VAL A 471 4.84 3.84 11.75
CA VAL A 471 3.38 3.96 11.94
C VAL A 471 2.93 3.23 13.22
N HIS A 472 3.35 1.99 13.45
CA HIS A 472 3.04 1.27 14.69
C HIS A 472 3.89 1.80 15.86
N ALA A 473 5.14 2.22 15.58
CA ALA A 473 6.03 2.74 16.61
C ALA A 473 5.57 4.08 17.18
N ASN A 474 4.95 4.96 16.40
CA ASN A 474 4.51 6.28 16.86
C ASN A 474 3.02 6.36 17.18
N SER A 475 2.25 5.29 16.92
CA SER A 475 0.79 5.27 17.11
C SER A 475 0.39 5.50 18.57
N THR A 476 1.10 4.92 19.54
CA THR A 476 0.71 4.98 20.96
C THR A 476 0.80 6.39 21.55
N ILE A 477 1.52 7.32 20.92
CA ILE A 477 1.54 8.74 21.33
C ILE A 477 0.15 9.37 21.16
N VAL A 478 -0.47 9.19 19.99
CA VAL A 478 -1.82 9.72 19.75
C VAL A 478 -2.89 8.77 20.31
N GLY A 479 -2.68 7.46 20.20
CA GLY A 479 -3.55 6.44 20.76
C GLY A 479 -3.73 6.64 22.26
N GLY A 480 -2.64 6.89 22.99
CA GLY A 480 -2.64 7.20 24.41
C GLY A 480 -3.39 8.50 24.73
N ALA A 481 -3.18 9.57 23.97
CA ALA A 481 -3.94 10.82 24.14
C ALA A 481 -5.46 10.62 23.97
N LEU A 482 -5.87 9.83 22.96
CA LEU A 482 -7.27 9.46 22.76
C LEU A 482 -7.78 8.58 23.90
N TRP A 483 -6.97 7.66 24.39
CA TRP A 483 -7.32 6.76 25.49
C TRP A 483 -7.49 7.51 26.81
N ASP A 484 -6.64 8.48 27.12
CA ASP A 484 -6.75 9.35 28.30
C ASP A 484 -7.95 10.30 28.22
N MET A 485 -8.26 10.79 27.01
CA MET A 485 -9.53 11.47 26.76
C MET A 485 -10.71 10.54 27.08
N ARG A 486 -10.67 9.27 26.67
CA ARG A 486 -11.72 8.28 26.95
C ARG A 486 -11.87 7.96 28.43
N LYS A 487 -10.76 7.82 29.17
CA LYS A 487 -10.78 7.64 30.63
C LYS A 487 -11.48 8.79 31.33
N SER A 488 -11.24 10.02 30.86
CA SER A 488 -11.69 11.24 31.53
C SER A 488 -13.13 11.64 31.17
N LEU A 489 -13.52 11.51 29.89
CA LEU A 489 -14.86 11.87 29.40
C LEU A 489 -15.87 10.74 29.51
N GLY A 490 -15.40 9.51 29.65
CA GLY A 490 -16.20 8.30 29.54
C GLY A 490 -16.38 7.83 28.09
N ALA A 491 -16.55 6.51 27.94
CA ALA A 491 -16.61 5.81 26.66
C ALA A 491 -17.59 6.44 25.66
N ASP A 492 -18.87 6.57 26.02
CA ASP A 492 -19.92 6.98 25.06
C ASP A 492 -19.65 8.38 24.44
N LEU A 493 -19.07 9.32 25.20
CA LEU A 493 -18.77 10.65 24.68
C LEU A 493 -17.48 10.66 23.86
N ALA A 494 -16.42 10.06 24.38
CA ALA A 494 -15.12 10.00 23.71
C ALA A 494 -15.19 9.23 22.38
N ASP A 495 -15.84 8.06 22.37
CA ASP A 495 -15.97 7.21 21.18
C ASP A 495 -16.70 7.97 20.04
N ARG A 496 -17.73 8.76 20.38
CA ARG A 496 -18.44 9.62 19.41
C ARG A 496 -17.61 10.80 18.92
N ILE A 497 -16.76 11.38 19.77
CA ILE A 497 -15.85 12.47 19.37
C ILE A 497 -14.78 11.93 18.43
N THR A 498 -14.09 10.84 18.81
CA THR A 498 -13.03 10.21 18.01
C THR A 498 -13.55 9.75 16.66
N TYR A 499 -14.71 9.05 16.63
CA TYR A 499 -15.31 8.61 15.37
C TYR A 499 -15.66 9.80 14.46
N ARG A 500 -16.23 10.86 15.03
CA ARG A 500 -16.58 12.06 14.25
C ARG A 500 -15.34 12.83 13.77
N ALA A 501 -14.27 12.84 14.56
CA ALA A 501 -12.98 13.42 14.18
C ALA A 501 -12.44 12.73 12.94
N ALA A 502 -12.31 11.41 12.99
CA ALA A 502 -11.86 10.57 11.89
C ALA A 502 -12.78 10.70 10.66
N GLN A 503 -14.09 10.65 10.84
CA GLN A 503 -15.03 10.62 9.72
C GLN A 503 -15.21 11.94 8.98
N ASN A 504 -15.09 13.08 9.66
CA ASN A 504 -15.53 14.38 9.11
C ASN A 504 -14.43 15.43 8.97
N TYR A 505 -13.28 15.28 9.64
CA TYR A 505 -12.30 16.35 9.76
C TYR A 505 -10.88 15.94 9.36
N LEU A 506 -10.52 14.67 9.53
CA LEU A 506 -9.24 14.16 9.02
C LEU A 506 -9.27 14.00 7.50
N THR A 507 -8.09 14.09 6.90
CA THR A 507 -7.84 13.93 5.47
C THR A 507 -6.63 13.00 5.27
N PRO A 508 -6.35 12.52 4.04
CA PRO A 508 -5.35 11.48 3.83
C PRO A 508 -3.95 11.74 4.42
N LEU A 509 -3.51 13.00 4.51
CA LEU A 509 -2.18 13.37 5.03
C LEU A 509 -2.24 14.08 6.40
N SER A 510 -3.33 13.92 7.14
CA SER A 510 -3.45 14.55 8.46
C SER A 510 -2.42 14.02 9.46
N GLY A 511 -1.81 14.92 10.23
CA GLY A 511 -0.81 14.61 11.28
C GLY A 511 -1.34 14.76 12.71
N PHE A 512 -0.47 14.64 13.71
CA PHE A 512 -0.90 14.57 15.13
C PHE A 512 -1.62 15.84 15.59
N THR A 513 -1.12 17.02 15.18
CA THR A 513 -1.79 18.30 15.45
C THR A 513 -3.17 18.39 14.76
N ASP A 514 -3.33 17.79 13.58
CA ASP A 514 -4.63 17.73 12.90
C ASP A 514 -5.62 16.85 13.67
N MET A 515 -5.16 15.75 14.27
CA MET A 515 -6.03 14.93 15.13
C MET A 515 -6.51 15.71 16.37
N ARG A 516 -5.62 16.44 17.04
CA ARG A 516 -6.00 17.34 18.15
C ARG A 516 -7.07 18.35 17.71
N ASN A 517 -6.87 18.96 16.54
CA ASN A 517 -7.80 19.93 15.98
C ASN A 517 -9.14 19.28 15.61
N ALA A 518 -9.10 18.10 14.97
CA ALA A 518 -10.27 17.33 14.55
C ALA A 518 -11.13 16.90 15.74
N VAL A 519 -10.52 16.37 16.81
CA VAL A 519 -11.21 16.03 18.07
C VAL A 519 -11.83 17.28 18.70
N THR A 520 -11.12 18.40 18.73
CA THR A 520 -11.65 19.67 19.27
C THR A 520 -12.85 20.17 18.46
N LEU A 521 -12.78 20.10 17.12
CA LEU A 521 -13.87 20.50 16.23
C LEU A 521 -15.07 19.54 16.36
N ALA A 522 -14.83 18.25 16.43
CA ALA A 522 -15.85 17.23 16.65
C ALA A 522 -16.56 17.44 17.99
N ALA A 523 -15.82 17.69 19.07
CA ALA A 523 -16.36 17.98 20.40
C ALA A 523 -17.22 19.27 20.40
N LYS A 524 -16.74 20.35 19.77
CA LYS A 524 -17.53 21.58 19.58
C LYS A 524 -18.80 21.32 18.78
N SER A 525 -18.74 20.52 17.71
CA SER A 525 -19.92 20.14 16.91
C SER A 525 -20.96 19.36 17.73
N LEU A 526 -20.49 18.62 18.74
CA LEU A 526 -21.30 17.86 19.69
C LEU A 526 -21.80 18.71 20.86
N LYS A 527 -21.43 19.99 20.92
CA LYS A 527 -21.80 20.94 21.98
C LYS A 527 -21.41 20.48 23.38
N VAL A 528 -20.23 19.86 23.52
CA VAL A 528 -19.70 19.46 24.83
C VAL A 528 -19.40 20.68 25.71
N SER A 529 -19.24 20.48 27.02
CA SER A 529 -19.01 21.59 27.95
C SER A 529 -17.60 22.20 27.79
N GLY A 530 -17.41 23.42 28.29
CA GLY A 530 -16.08 24.03 28.34
C GLY A 530 -15.09 23.24 29.22
N GLY A 531 -15.59 22.53 30.23
CA GLY A 531 -14.77 21.62 31.05
C GLY A 531 -14.29 20.41 30.26
N ASP A 532 -15.18 19.78 29.49
CA ASP A 532 -14.83 18.65 28.62
C ASP A 532 -13.83 19.06 27.52
N LEU A 533 -13.98 20.26 26.95
CA LEU A 533 -12.99 20.80 26.01
C LEU A 533 -11.61 20.99 26.66
N ALA A 534 -11.55 21.37 27.94
CA ALA A 534 -10.30 21.49 28.67
C ALA A 534 -9.68 20.12 28.96
N VAL A 535 -10.50 19.10 29.23
CA VAL A 535 -10.05 17.70 29.37
C VAL A 535 -9.45 17.19 28.06
N ILE A 536 -10.11 17.44 26.92
CA ILE A 536 -9.58 17.09 25.59
C ILE A 536 -8.23 17.76 25.37
N ALA A 537 -8.14 19.07 25.58
CA ALA A 537 -6.90 19.81 25.40
C ALA A 537 -5.78 19.22 26.28
N LYS A 538 -6.09 18.96 27.55
CA LYS A 538 -5.15 18.37 28.50
C LYS A 538 -4.64 16.99 28.07
N ALA A 539 -5.50 16.11 27.56
CA ALA A 539 -5.08 14.79 27.10
C ALA A 539 -4.04 14.87 25.97
N PHE A 540 -4.21 15.80 25.02
CA PHE A 540 -3.20 16.02 23.98
C PHE A 540 -1.95 16.75 24.49
N ASP A 541 -2.11 17.69 25.44
CA ASP A 541 -0.99 18.42 26.07
C ASP A 541 -0.09 17.47 26.86
N ASP A 542 -0.65 16.52 27.62
CA ASP A 542 0.10 15.53 28.41
C ASP A 542 0.97 14.62 27.51
N HIS A 543 0.50 14.35 26.29
CA HIS A 543 1.23 13.62 25.26
C HIS A 543 2.07 14.54 24.36
N GLY A 544 2.22 15.82 24.69
CA GLY A 544 3.13 16.75 24.00
C GLY A 544 2.70 17.17 22.59
N ILE A 545 1.47 16.84 22.19
CA ILE A 545 0.90 17.16 20.86
C ILE A 545 0.35 18.58 20.91
N GLU A 546 1.25 19.57 20.87
CA GLU A 546 0.94 21.00 20.93
C GLU A 546 1.10 21.67 19.57
N GLN A 547 0.42 22.79 19.31
CA GLN A 547 0.62 23.52 18.07
C GLN A 547 2.12 23.84 17.85
N GLY A 548 2.70 23.31 16.76
CA GLY A 548 4.10 23.51 16.39
C GLY A 548 5.09 22.61 17.13
N TRP A 549 4.64 21.53 17.77
CA TRP A 549 5.54 20.53 18.35
C TRP A 549 6.46 19.90 17.30
N GLU A 550 5.96 19.74 16.06
CA GLU A 550 6.68 19.18 14.92
C GLU A 550 7.97 19.99 14.64
N GLN A 551 7.86 21.32 14.66
CA GLN A 551 9.00 22.22 14.45
C GLN A 551 10.03 22.16 15.59
N LYS A 552 9.59 21.91 16.82
CA LYS A 552 10.47 21.81 18.00
C LYS A 552 11.25 20.49 18.03
N ALA A 553 10.62 19.41 17.55
CA ALA A 553 11.22 18.08 17.48
C ALA A 553 12.09 17.88 16.22
N GLY A 554 12.11 18.87 15.30
CA GLY A 554 12.79 18.72 14.01
C GLY A 554 12.12 17.69 13.13
N THR A 555 10.80 17.52 13.24
CA THR A 555 9.99 16.61 12.43
C THR A 555 9.13 17.44 11.48
N HIS A 556 9.04 17.03 10.21
CA HIS A 556 8.17 17.73 9.26
C HIS A 556 6.71 17.41 9.56
N ASP A 557 5.82 18.39 9.31
CA ASP A 557 4.39 18.19 9.39
C ASP A 557 4.00 17.10 8.39
N GLY A 558 3.20 16.11 8.80
CA GLY A 558 2.83 14.94 7.97
C GLY A 558 2.13 15.25 6.63
N THR A 559 2.08 16.52 6.22
CA THR A 559 1.46 17.05 5.01
C THR A 559 2.35 16.99 3.77
N THR A 560 3.68 16.84 3.92
CA THR A 560 4.62 16.79 2.78
C THR A 560 5.13 15.36 2.52
N ILE A 561 4.59 14.73 1.47
CA ILE A 561 5.24 13.56 0.86
C ILE A 561 6.32 14.09 -0.09
N GLY A 562 7.58 14.05 0.35
CA GLY A 562 8.71 14.26 -0.56
C GLY A 562 9.46 15.58 -0.40
N ALA A 563 9.83 15.99 0.81
CA ALA A 563 10.97 16.90 0.99
C ALA A 563 12.28 16.11 1.14
N ASP A 564 12.30 15.06 1.97
CA ASP A 564 13.56 14.38 2.36
C ASP A 564 13.45 12.84 2.38
N VAL A 565 12.35 12.30 1.83
CA VAL A 565 11.88 10.93 2.03
C VAL A 565 12.34 9.94 0.94
N LEU A 566 12.62 10.44 -0.26
CA LEU A 566 13.08 9.63 -1.40
C LEU A 566 14.48 8.98 -1.24
N PRO A 567 15.50 9.57 -0.58
CA PRO A 567 16.82 8.95 -0.50
C PRO A 567 16.87 7.64 0.30
N ALA A 568 15.95 7.40 1.24
CA ALA A 568 15.91 6.15 2.00
C ALA A 568 15.11 5.03 1.30
N TYR A 569 14.09 5.40 0.51
CA TYR A 569 13.21 4.43 -0.15
C TYR A 569 13.92 3.57 -1.20
N GLU A 570 14.83 4.17 -1.99
CA GLU A 570 15.55 3.44 -3.04
C GLU A 570 16.71 2.59 -2.50
N VAL A 571 17.22 2.89 -1.29
CA VAL A 571 18.25 2.06 -0.63
C VAL A 571 17.70 0.67 -0.22
N TYR A 572 16.38 0.50 -0.14
CA TYR A 572 15.75 -0.76 0.31
C TYR A 572 14.86 -1.45 -0.74
N SER A 573 14.35 -0.78 -1.79
CA SER A 573 13.41 -1.40 -2.75
C SER A 573 14.06 -2.29 -3.84
N GLY A 574 15.28 -2.78 -3.61
CA GLY A 574 15.95 -3.75 -4.49
C GLY A 574 16.60 -3.19 -5.75
N ILE A 575 16.62 -1.86 -5.92
CA ILE A 575 17.45 -1.13 -6.87
C ILE A 575 18.78 -0.86 -6.14
N ASP A 576 19.82 -1.57 -6.56
CA ASP A 576 21.21 -1.61 -6.12
C ASP A 576 21.64 -0.95 -4.78
N GLU A 577 22.18 -1.77 -3.87
CA GLU A 577 22.62 -1.39 -2.50
C GLU A 577 23.95 -0.60 -2.47
N GLN A 578 24.51 -0.25 -3.63
CA GLN A 578 25.82 0.40 -3.81
C GLN A 578 25.73 1.93 -3.74
N ALA A 579 25.23 2.49 -2.64
CA ALA A 579 25.01 3.94 -2.63
C ALA A 579 26.32 4.74 -2.66
N ALA A 580 27.45 4.22 -2.15
CA ALA A 580 28.72 4.97 -2.03
C ALA A 580 29.96 4.18 -2.50
N GLN A 581 30.85 4.84 -3.23
CA GLN A 581 32.13 4.31 -3.73
C GLN A 581 33.29 5.22 -3.37
N ILE A 582 34.44 4.63 -3.03
CA ILE A 582 35.65 5.37 -2.62
C ILE A 582 36.85 4.92 -3.47
N SER A 583 37.55 5.89 -4.06
CA SER A 583 38.85 5.69 -4.74
C SER A 583 39.86 6.73 -4.25
N GLY A 584 40.81 6.27 -3.43
CA GLY A 584 41.83 7.12 -2.82
C GLY A 584 41.22 8.16 -1.85
N ASP A 585 41.32 9.44 -2.21
CA ASP A 585 40.77 10.55 -1.42
C ASP A 585 39.39 11.03 -1.87
N VAL A 586 38.83 10.45 -2.93
CA VAL A 586 37.52 10.82 -3.51
C VAL A 586 36.47 9.79 -3.12
N TYR A 587 35.25 10.27 -2.85
CA TYR A 587 34.05 9.45 -2.74
C TYR A 587 32.97 9.96 -3.70
N ALA A 588 32.13 9.05 -4.17
CA ALA A 588 30.92 9.34 -4.93
C ALA A 588 29.76 8.62 -4.24
N ILE A 589 28.66 9.33 -3.97
CA ILE A 589 27.50 8.77 -3.27
C ILE A 589 26.20 9.24 -3.92
N GLY A 590 25.34 8.29 -4.30
CA GLY A 590 24.01 8.58 -4.82
C GLY A 590 23.09 9.06 -3.71
N HIS A 591 22.26 10.06 -4.01
CA HIS A 591 21.25 10.58 -3.09
C HIS A 591 20.08 11.21 -3.85
N GLY A 592 18.97 11.42 -3.14
CA GLY A 592 17.79 12.15 -3.62
C GLY A 592 17.55 13.41 -2.80
N ASP A 593 17.27 14.53 -3.47
CA ASP A 593 16.93 15.83 -2.85
C ASP A 593 15.58 16.30 -3.39
N ALA A 594 14.52 16.01 -2.62
CA ALA A 594 13.17 16.30 -3.05
C ALA A 594 12.76 17.77 -2.78
N ILE A 595 13.49 18.48 -1.90
CA ILE A 595 13.39 19.94 -1.73
C ILE A 595 13.88 20.66 -2.99
N ALA A 596 15.04 20.27 -3.52
CA ALA A 596 15.55 20.82 -4.78
C ALA A 596 14.57 20.55 -5.93
N TRP A 597 14.00 19.36 -6.02
CA TRP A 597 12.98 19.02 -7.02
C TRP A 597 11.74 19.92 -6.94
N GLY A 598 11.18 20.12 -5.74
CA GLY A 598 10.05 21.03 -5.51
C GLY A 598 10.32 22.48 -5.92
N GLN A 599 11.59 22.87 -5.98
CA GLN A 599 12.07 24.18 -6.43
C GLN A 599 12.56 24.20 -7.90
N GLY A 600 12.37 23.11 -8.64
CA GLY A 600 12.76 22.98 -10.06
C GLY A 600 14.21 22.55 -10.30
N GLY A 601 14.88 22.04 -9.28
CA GLY A 601 16.16 21.33 -9.33
C GLY A 601 16.00 19.85 -9.73
N ALA A 602 17.11 19.11 -9.75
CA ALA A 602 17.12 17.67 -10.03
C ALA A 602 16.62 16.87 -8.83
N ALA A 603 15.87 15.78 -9.05
CA ALA A 603 15.33 14.95 -7.96
C ALA A 603 16.35 13.94 -7.39
N PHE A 604 17.29 13.47 -8.22
CA PHE A 604 18.33 12.52 -7.82
C PHE A 604 19.68 12.90 -8.43
N GLY A 605 20.74 12.73 -7.66
CA GLY A 605 22.09 13.13 -8.01
C GLY A 605 23.16 12.29 -7.33
N ILE A 606 24.41 12.57 -7.69
CA ILE A 606 25.59 11.92 -7.10
C ILE A 606 26.45 13.03 -6.50
N THR A 607 26.59 13.01 -5.18
CA THR A 607 27.56 13.85 -4.49
C THR A 607 28.95 13.26 -4.65
N VAL A 608 29.84 14.04 -5.23
CA VAL A 608 31.26 13.73 -5.38
C VAL A 608 32.06 14.61 -4.44
N GLY A 609 32.73 14.02 -3.46
CA GLY A 609 33.50 14.75 -2.46
C GLY A 609 34.91 14.22 -2.27
N ARG A 610 35.70 14.96 -1.48
CA ARG A 610 37.06 14.56 -1.08
C ARG A 610 37.22 14.56 0.44
N PHE A 611 37.84 13.51 0.97
CA PHE A 611 38.06 13.36 2.41
C PHE A 611 38.87 14.54 2.99
N GLY A 612 38.27 15.23 3.95
CA GLY A 612 38.91 16.37 4.63
C GLY A 612 38.83 17.70 3.89
N LYS A 613 38.04 17.82 2.83
CA LYS A 613 37.63 19.09 2.25
C LYS A 613 36.14 19.34 2.54
N HIS A 614 35.77 20.61 2.69
CA HIS A 614 34.37 21.00 2.93
C HIS A 614 33.55 21.16 1.64
N HIS A 615 34.20 21.29 0.48
CA HIS A 615 33.50 21.46 -0.79
C HIS A 615 33.22 20.10 -1.45
N GLN A 616 31.94 19.89 -1.76
CA GLN A 616 31.44 18.77 -2.55
C GLN A 616 30.98 19.28 -3.92
N HIS A 617 31.05 18.43 -4.93
CA HIS A 617 30.53 18.68 -6.27
C HIS A 617 29.32 17.79 -6.49
N GLU A 618 28.27 18.34 -7.08
CA GLU A 618 27.02 17.62 -7.29
C GLU A 618 26.82 17.30 -8.77
N LEU A 619 26.73 16.01 -9.08
CA LEU A 619 26.33 15.54 -10.41
C LEU A 619 24.82 15.37 -10.41
N ALA A 620 24.11 16.27 -11.07
CA ALA A 620 22.66 16.19 -11.16
C ALA A 620 22.13 16.76 -12.48
N GLN A 621 20.96 16.28 -12.91
CA GLN A 621 20.29 16.75 -14.12
C GLN A 621 18.79 16.96 -13.86
N ARG A 622 18.22 18.03 -14.39
CA ARG A 622 16.82 18.40 -14.11
C ARG A 622 15.80 17.40 -14.66
N ASP A 623 16.13 16.69 -15.73
CA ASP A 623 15.24 15.80 -16.49
C ASP A 623 15.64 14.33 -16.41
N ALA A 624 16.50 13.96 -15.45
CA ALA A 624 16.98 12.59 -15.30
C ALA A 624 17.36 12.26 -13.85
N TYR A 625 17.31 10.97 -13.51
CA TYR A 625 17.85 10.44 -12.25
C TYR A 625 19.23 9.84 -12.51
N LEU A 626 20.20 10.16 -11.65
CA LEU A 626 21.55 9.60 -11.70
C LEU A 626 21.70 8.63 -10.52
N MET A 627 21.98 7.36 -10.80
CA MET A 627 21.99 6.26 -9.83
C MET A 627 23.21 5.36 -10.02
N ASP A 628 23.44 4.45 -9.07
CA ASP A 628 24.48 3.41 -9.14
C ASP A 628 25.89 3.95 -9.47
N PRO A 629 26.43 4.91 -8.69
CA PRO A 629 27.76 5.43 -8.96
C PRO A 629 28.80 4.31 -8.80
N SER A 630 29.69 4.16 -9.78
CA SER A 630 30.93 3.38 -9.68
C SER A 630 32.13 4.27 -9.99
N LEU A 631 33.18 4.18 -9.17
CA LEU A 631 34.30 5.12 -9.16
C LEU A 631 35.63 4.39 -9.38
N ASP A 632 36.34 4.76 -10.45
CA ASP A 632 37.72 4.35 -10.70
C ASP A 632 38.73 5.50 -10.49
N ASP A 633 39.96 5.33 -10.97
CA ASP A 633 41.03 6.32 -10.87
C ASP A 633 40.79 7.60 -11.68
N GLU A 634 39.90 7.59 -12.66
CA GLU A 634 39.76 8.66 -13.65
C GLU A 634 38.35 9.27 -13.69
N ARG A 635 37.31 8.53 -13.33
CA ARG A 635 35.91 8.91 -13.58
C ARG A 635 34.93 8.26 -12.59
N VAL A 636 33.75 8.89 -12.51
CA VAL A 636 32.54 8.25 -11.98
C VAL A 636 31.73 7.78 -13.18
N VAL A 637 31.30 6.52 -13.19
CA VAL A 637 30.26 6.00 -14.09
C VAL A 637 28.97 5.80 -13.31
N PHE A 638 27.82 5.93 -13.96
CA PHE A 638 26.52 5.86 -13.29
C PHE A 638 25.39 5.56 -14.27
N THR A 639 24.30 5.01 -13.76
CA THR A 639 23.03 4.84 -14.48
C THR A 639 22.35 6.20 -14.61
N ARG A 640 21.84 6.52 -15.80
CA ARG A 640 20.98 7.69 -16.04
C ARG A 640 19.61 7.23 -16.51
N ILE A 641 18.57 7.51 -15.73
CA ILE A 641 17.18 7.22 -16.05
C ILE A 641 16.51 8.50 -16.55
N SER A 642 15.89 8.48 -17.72
CA SER A 642 15.20 9.64 -18.28
C SER A 642 14.03 9.24 -19.17
N ALA A 643 13.23 10.22 -19.59
CA ALA A 643 12.14 9.99 -20.54
C ALA A 643 12.59 9.42 -21.90
N THR A 644 13.87 9.49 -22.23
CA THR A 644 14.43 8.99 -23.50
C THR A 644 15.05 7.60 -23.39
N GLY A 645 15.09 7.00 -22.20
CA GLY A 645 15.72 5.70 -21.95
C GLY A 645 16.59 5.66 -20.70
N ILE A 646 17.09 4.47 -20.40
CA ILE A 646 18.00 4.15 -19.30
C ILE A 646 19.35 3.74 -19.89
N GLY A 647 20.42 4.46 -19.54
CA GLY A 647 21.75 4.15 -20.07
C GLY A 647 22.88 4.47 -19.09
N ILE A 648 24.11 4.09 -19.45
CA ILE A 648 25.30 4.34 -18.65
C ILE A 648 26.00 5.63 -19.10
N TYR A 649 26.27 6.50 -18.14
CA TYR A 649 26.93 7.78 -18.32
C TYR A 649 28.20 7.85 -17.47
N GLN A 650 29.05 8.83 -17.75
CA GLN A 650 30.27 9.07 -16.99
C GLN A 650 30.54 10.56 -16.78
N ALA A 651 31.24 10.87 -15.70
CA ALA A 651 31.86 12.17 -15.45
C ALA A 651 33.36 11.95 -15.18
N GLY A 652 34.21 12.47 -16.07
CA GLY A 652 35.67 12.36 -15.96
C GLY A 652 36.26 13.23 -14.84
N ASP A 653 37.59 13.22 -14.68
CA ASP A 653 38.31 13.94 -13.62
C ASP A 653 37.74 13.61 -12.22
N LYS A 654 37.56 12.31 -11.96
CA LYS A 654 36.91 11.77 -10.76
C LYS A 654 35.60 12.48 -10.43
N GLY A 655 34.74 12.67 -11.43
CA GLY A 655 33.42 13.28 -11.29
C GLY A 655 33.37 14.80 -11.40
N GLN A 656 34.47 15.50 -11.72
CA GLN A 656 34.47 16.97 -11.93
C GLN A 656 34.22 17.40 -13.39
N GLY A 657 34.36 16.46 -14.32
CA GLY A 657 34.16 16.69 -15.75
C GLY A 657 32.69 16.71 -16.17
N ALA A 658 32.44 17.15 -17.39
CA ALA A 658 31.08 17.12 -17.96
C ALA A 658 30.52 15.69 -18.05
N ILE A 659 29.22 15.55 -17.77
CA ILE A 659 28.47 14.31 -17.93
C ILE A 659 28.43 13.93 -19.42
N LYS A 660 28.87 12.71 -19.74
CA LYS A 660 28.91 12.16 -21.09
C LYS A 660 28.27 10.79 -21.12
N LYS A 661 27.44 10.57 -22.13
CA LYS A 661 26.86 9.27 -22.46
C LYS A 661 27.98 8.26 -22.80
N LEU A 662 27.90 7.06 -22.25
CA LEU A 662 28.86 5.99 -22.48
C LEU A 662 28.20 4.81 -23.21
N VAL A 663 27.03 4.36 -22.75
CA VAL A 663 26.19 3.31 -23.35
C VAL A 663 24.72 3.75 -23.21
N ASP A 664 23.93 3.57 -24.27
CA ASP A 664 22.50 3.93 -24.31
C ASP A 664 21.93 3.27 -25.58
N SER A 665 21.55 2.00 -25.47
CA SER A 665 21.02 1.26 -26.61
C SER A 665 19.53 1.58 -26.77
N PRO A 666 19.03 1.87 -27.97
CA PRO A 666 17.63 2.28 -28.16
C PRO A 666 16.60 1.18 -27.84
N ASP A 667 17.04 -0.09 -27.79
CA ASP A 667 16.18 -1.27 -27.60
C ASP A 667 16.51 -2.04 -26.30
N ALA A 668 17.25 -1.43 -25.38
CA ALA A 668 17.62 -2.04 -24.10
C ALA A 668 17.76 -0.99 -23.00
N ASP A 669 17.60 -1.40 -21.75
CA ASP A 669 17.91 -0.58 -20.57
C ASP A 669 19.24 -1.03 -19.98
N GLU A 670 20.18 -0.10 -19.78
CA GLU A 670 21.48 -0.40 -19.17
C GLU A 670 21.61 0.11 -17.73
N THR A 671 21.92 -0.80 -16.79
CA THR A 671 21.95 -0.52 -15.34
C THR A 671 23.16 -1.15 -14.64
N GLU A 672 23.30 -0.90 -13.33
CA GLU A 672 24.36 -1.46 -12.45
C GLU A 672 25.79 -1.35 -13.03
N PRO A 673 26.26 -0.16 -13.48
CA PRO A 673 27.59 -0.03 -14.04
C PRO A 673 28.65 -0.19 -12.96
N VAL A 674 29.65 -1.04 -13.21
CA VAL A 674 30.85 -1.17 -12.38
C VAL A 674 32.09 -0.91 -13.21
N THR A 675 33.06 -0.19 -12.66
CA THR A 675 34.29 0.17 -13.37
C THR A 675 35.53 -0.10 -12.55
N ASP A 676 36.58 -0.59 -13.21
CA ASP A 676 37.89 -0.84 -12.61
C ASP A 676 38.97 -0.58 -13.66
N HIS A 677 39.90 0.32 -13.35
CA HIS A 677 41.01 0.75 -14.22
C HIS A 677 40.61 0.95 -15.70
N GLY A 678 39.51 1.66 -15.95
CA GLY A 678 39.04 2.03 -17.29
C GLY A 678 38.18 0.99 -18.01
N ALA A 679 38.14 -0.26 -17.55
CA ALA A 679 37.14 -1.23 -18.00
C ALA A 679 35.78 -0.96 -17.34
N LEU A 680 34.70 -1.31 -18.03
CA LEU A 680 33.32 -1.12 -17.59
C LEU A 680 32.56 -2.43 -17.78
N ALA A 681 31.88 -2.91 -16.74
CA ALA A 681 30.81 -3.88 -16.88
C ALA A 681 29.46 -3.25 -16.51
N TYR A 682 28.38 -3.73 -17.10
CA TYR A 682 27.02 -3.26 -16.84
C TYR A 682 26.00 -4.35 -17.18
N ILE A 683 24.78 -4.22 -16.68
CA ILE A 683 23.67 -5.11 -17.04
C ILE A 683 22.91 -4.49 -18.21
N ARG A 684 22.67 -5.26 -19.26
CA ARG A 684 21.78 -4.89 -20.37
C ARG A 684 20.50 -5.68 -20.25
N THR A 685 19.38 -4.99 -20.08
CA THR A 685 18.04 -5.59 -20.05
C THR A 685 17.35 -5.42 -21.40
N THR A 686 17.02 -6.53 -22.07
CA THR A 686 16.30 -6.52 -23.35
C THR A 686 14.79 -6.59 -23.17
N ALA A 687 14.03 -6.34 -24.25
CA ALA A 687 12.56 -6.26 -24.20
C ALA A 687 11.84 -7.57 -23.76
N ASP A 688 12.49 -8.73 -23.88
CA ASP A 688 12.02 -10.02 -23.36
C ASP A 688 12.42 -10.26 -21.89
N GLY A 689 13.05 -9.27 -21.28
CA GLY A 689 13.47 -9.25 -19.88
C GLY A 689 14.76 -10.01 -19.62
N GLU A 690 15.49 -10.48 -20.63
CA GLU A 690 16.84 -11.03 -20.44
C GLU A 690 17.79 -9.94 -19.93
N GLN A 691 18.63 -10.29 -18.95
CA GLN A 691 19.53 -9.38 -18.25
C GLN A 691 20.96 -9.90 -18.36
N ASP A 692 21.68 -9.39 -19.36
CA ASP A 692 23.04 -9.85 -19.70
C ASP A 692 24.12 -9.02 -19.04
N VAL A 693 25.23 -9.65 -18.66
CA VAL A 693 26.44 -8.94 -18.22
C VAL A 693 27.25 -8.55 -19.44
N MET A 694 27.32 -7.25 -19.70
CA MET A 694 28.11 -6.68 -20.78
C MET A 694 29.44 -6.18 -20.24
N LEU A 695 30.56 -6.57 -20.86
CA LEU A 695 31.89 -6.03 -20.57
C LEU A 695 32.36 -5.16 -21.72
N ARG A 696 32.53 -3.87 -21.45
CA ARG A 696 33.28 -2.94 -22.31
C ARG A 696 34.72 -2.82 -21.80
N LYS A 697 35.66 -3.36 -22.57
CA LYS A 697 37.10 -3.32 -22.28
C LYS A 697 37.65 -1.91 -22.43
N ALA A 698 38.83 -1.67 -21.85
CA ALA A 698 39.51 -0.37 -21.90
C ALA A 698 39.83 0.11 -23.34
N ASP A 699 39.94 -0.82 -24.30
CA ASP A 699 40.13 -0.50 -25.74
C ASP A 699 38.82 -0.08 -26.46
N GLY A 700 37.69 -0.09 -25.74
CA GLY A 700 36.38 0.28 -26.24
C GLY A 700 35.56 -0.86 -26.83
N THR A 701 36.10 -2.09 -26.91
CA THR A 701 35.34 -3.27 -27.38
C THR A 701 34.34 -3.75 -26.34
N THR A 702 33.12 -4.07 -26.77
CA THR A 702 32.07 -4.63 -25.90
C THR A 702 31.87 -6.11 -26.20
N VAL A 703 31.82 -6.92 -25.14
CA VAL A 703 31.62 -8.37 -25.18
C VAL A 703 30.45 -8.71 -24.26
N ASP A 704 29.57 -9.58 -24.74
CA ASP A 704 28.55 -10.21 -23.91
C ASP A 704 29.18 -11.36 -23.12
N VAL A 705 29.22 -11.23 -21.80
CA VAL A 705 29.83 -12.21 -20.88
C VAL A 705 28.86 -13.35 -20.58
N THR A 706 27.57 -13.17 -20.86
CA THR A 706 26.49 -14.13 -20.61
C THR A 706 25.63 -14.33 -21.86
N PRO A 707 26.19 -14.84 -22.98
CA PRO A 707 25.47 -14.94 -24.24
C PRO A 707 24.36 -16.01 -24.25
N GLU A 708 24.12 -16.69 -23.12
CA GLU A 708 23.10 -17.73 -22.99
C GLU A 708 21.70 -17.13 -22.82
N ALA A 709 20.75 -17.57 -23.66
CA ALA A 709 19.38 -17.08 -23.63
C ALA A 709 18.66 -17.29 -22.28
N GLY A 710 17.91 -16.28 -21.86
CA GLY A 710 17.17 -16.24 -20.60
C GLY A 710 18.01 -15.89 -19.39
N THR A 711 19.16 -15.23 -19.58
CA THR A 711 20.02 -14.81 -18.46
C THR A 711 19.29 -13.81 -17.56
N LYS A 712 19.51 -13.97 -16.25
CA LYS A 712 19.04 -13.09 -15.17
C LYS A 712 20.22 -12.74 -14.29
N ALA A 713 21.01 -11.76 -14.72
CA ALA A 713 22.12 -11.22 -13.93
C ALA A 713 21.64 -10.07 -13.03
N GLY A 714 22.31 -9.89 -11.89
CA GLY A 714 22.10 -8.80 -10.95
C GLY A 714 23.26 -8.72 -9.95
N ARG A 715 23.33 -7.64 -9.16
CA ARG A 715 24.33 -7.44 -8.10
C ARG A 715 25.76 -7.47 -8.64
N LEU A 716 26.01 -6.65 -9.65
CA LEU A 716 27.28 -6.62 -10.36
C LEU A 716 28.39 -6.02 -9.49
N ALA A 717 29.58 -6.64 -9.50
CA ALA A 717 30.78 -6.13 -8.84
C ALA A 717 32.01 -6.35 -9.73
N MET A 718 32.99 -5.45 -9.68
CA MET A 718 34.20 -5.56 -10.48
C MET A 718 35.42 -5.07 -9.71
N LYS A 719 36.50 -5.86 -9.71
CA LYS A 719 37.79 -5.46 -9.13
C LYS A 719 38.93 -6.35 -9.63
N HIS A 720 40.11 -5.78 -9.83
CA HIS A 720 41.34 -6.48 -10.22
C HIS A 720 41.17 -7.42 -11.42
N GLY A 721 40.43 -6.97 -12.44
CA GLY A 721 40.19 -7.75 -13.66
C GLY A 721 39.22 -8.94 -13.49
N GLN A 722 38.48 -8.99 -12.38
CA GLN A 722 37.39 -9.94 -12.15
C GLN A 722 36.04 -9.22 -12.22
N ILE A 723 35.02 -9.89 -12.74
CA ILE A 723 33.61 -9.47 -12.67
C ILE A 723 32.84 -10.55 -11.91
N ALA A 724 32.03 -10.16 -10.93
CA ALA A 724 31.12 -11.07 -10.25
C ALA A 724 29.67 -10.59 -10.36
N TRP A 725 28.74 -11.53 -10.44
CA TRP A 725 27.31 -11.27 -10.45
C TRP A 725 26.52 -12.40 -9.79
N ALA A 726 25.33 -12.07 -9.32
CA ALA A 726 24.30 -13.02 -8.98
C ALA A 726 23.63 -13.50 -10.28
N GLY A 727 23.52 -14.82 -10.45
CA GLY A 727 22.95 -15.44 -11.64
C GLY A 727 21.99 -16.58 -11.33
N GLY A 728 21.33 -17.07 -12.38
CA GLY A 728 20.19 -17.99 -12.29
C GLY A 728 18.88 -17.23 -12.14
N ALA A 729 17.76 -17.84 -12.55
CA ALA A 729 16.45 -17.18 -12.55
C ALA A 729 16.00 -16.67 -11.16
N ASP A 730 16.61 -17.17 -10.10
CA ASP A 730 16.36 -16.89 -8.68
C ASP A 730 17.56 -16.20 -7.98
N HIS A 731 18.58 -15.77 -8.73
CA HIS A 731 19.81 -15.17 -8.19
C HIS A 731 20.53 -16.06 -7.16
N THR A 732 20.53 -17.40 -7.37
CA THR A 732 21.16 -18.39 -6.47
C THR A 732 22.58 -18.78 -6.83
N TYR A 733 23.17 -18.23 -7.90
CA TYR A 733 24.53 -18.53 -8.32
C TYR A 733 25.43 -17.31 -8.18
N VAL A 734 26.52 -17.45 -7.44
CA VAL A 734 27.64 -16.51 -7.57
C VAL A 734 28.41 -16.93 -8.81
N ARG A 735 28.52 -16.02 -9.77
CA ARG A 735 29.32 -16.18 -10.98
C ARG A 735 30.51 -15.26 -10.88
N LEU A 736 31.69 -15.75 -11.27
CA LEU A 736 32.93 -14.99 -11.26
C LEU A 736 33.64 -15.17 -12.60
N TYR A 737 33.80 -14.10 -13.35
CA TYR A 737 34.43 -14.07 -14.67
C TYR A 737 35.78 -13.38 -14.60
N ASP A 738 36.80 -14.08 -15.09
CA ASP A 738 38.16 -13.56 -15.24
C ASP A 738 38.32 -12.94 -16.63
N ILE A 739 38.57 -11.62 -16.68
CA ILE A 739 38.63 -10.87 -17.93
C ILE A 739 39.84 -11.28 -18.79
N ALA A 740 40.95 -11.65 -18.17
CA ALA A 740 42.20 -11.95 -18.87
C ALA A 740 42.14 -13.31 -19.59
N THR A 741 41.53 -14.30 -18.94
CA THR A 741 41.40 -15.67 -19.43
C THR A 741 40.08 -15.91 -20.18
N GLY A 742 39.06 -15.08 -19.92
CA GLY A 742 37.71 -15.25 -20.44
C GLY A 742 36.98 -16.45 -19.85
N THR A 743 37.32 -16.85 -18.61
CA THR A 743 36.76 -18.04 -17.95
C THR A 743 35.79 -17.65 -16.83
N THR A 744 34.72 -18.43 -16.68
CA THR A 744 33.69 -18.22 -15.66
C THR A 744 33.71 -19.36 -14.63
N GLN A 745 33.90 -19.03 -13.36
CA GLN A 745 33.59 -19.89 -12.24
C GLN A 745 32.14 -19.69 -11.81
N SER A 746 31.51 -20.74 -11.30
CA SER A 746 30.13 -20.70 -10.83
C SER A 746 30.00 -21.49 -9.55
N LYS A 747 29.31 -20.89 -8.58
CA LYS A 747 28.96 -21.54 -7.33
C LYS A 747 27.51 -21.26 -7.00
N ARG A 748 26.71 -22.33 -6.91
CA ARG A 748 25.38 -22.22 -6.32
C ARG A 748 25.50 -22.02 -4.81
N ILE A 749 24.74 -21.07 -4.27
CA ILE A 749 24.65 -20.89 -2.82
C ILE A 749 24.00 -22.13 -2.17
N GLY A 750 24.44 -22.45 -0.95
CA GLY A 750 23.85 -23.55 -0.18
C GLY A 750 22.61 -23.07 0.58
N GLY A 751 21.50 -23.82 0.52
CA GLY A 751 20.28 -23.42 1.24
C GLY A 751 19.00 -23.97 0.63
N PHE A 752 17.87 -23.63 1.27
CA PHE A 752 16.53 -23.94 0.77
C PHE A 752 16.20 -23.07 -0.46
N ILE A 753 15.24 -23.47 -1.29
CA ILE A 753 14.94 -22.92 -2.64
C ILE A 753 14.55 -21.42 -2.71
N PHE A 754 14.64 -20.67 -1.61
CA PHE A 754 14.26 -19.27 -1.52
C PHE A 754 15.38 -18.35 -1.02
N ASN A 755 16.60 -18.88 -0.93
CA ASN A 755 17.76 -18.03 -0.70
C ASN A 755 18.14 -17.32 -2.00
N SER A 756 18.60 -16.08 -1.93
CA SER A 756 19.14 -15.34 -3.07
C SER A 756 20.37 -14.54 -2.66
N ILE A 757 21.18 -14.14 -3.63
CA ILE A 757 22.31 -13.25 -3.39
C ILE A 757 21.79 -11.81 -3.32
N GLY A 758 22.08 -11.14 -2.21
CA GLY A 758 21.65 -9.77 -1.94
C GLY A 758 22.63 -8.71 -2.43
N ASP A 759 23.95 -8.97 -2.31
CA ASP A 759 25.03 -8.07 -2.69
C ASP A 759 26.38 -8.83 -2.83
N ILE A 760 27.33 -8.31 -3.61
CA ILE A 760 28.64 -8.89 -3.89
C ILE A 760 29.73 -7.80 -3.81
N GLN A 761 30.82 -8.07 -3.10
CA GLN A 761 31.93 -7.12 -2.94
C GLN A 761 33.31 -7.82 -3.02
N PHE A 762 34.37 -7.07 -3.33
CA PHE A 762 35.73 -7.60 -3.50
C PHE A 762 36.75 -7.02 -2.52
N ALA A 763 37.58 -7.91 -1.98
CA ALA A 763 38.95 -7.60 -1.55
C ALA A 763 39.95 -8.05 -2.64
N ALA A 764 41.24 -7.84 -2.43
CA ALA A 764 42.27 -8.10 -3.43
C ALA A 764 42.36 -9.57 -3.87
N ASP A 765 42.21 -10.48 -2.92
CA ASP A 765 42.36 -11.93 -3.12
C ASP A 765 41.05 -12.71 -2.89
N ARG A 766 39.96 -12.02 -2.54
CA ARG A 766 38.69 -12.65 -2.17
C ARG A 766 37.47 -11.92 -2.69
N VAL A 767 36.42 -12.70 -2.95
CA VAL A 767 35.06 -12.23 -3.20
C VAL A 767 34.19 -12.54 -1.98
N PHE A 768 33.32 -11.60 -1.63
CA PHE A 768 32.37 -11.67 -0.53
C PHE A 768 30.96 -11.52 -1.09
N TRP A 769 30.00 -12.25 -0.54
CA TRP A 769 28.59 -12.04 -0.89
C TRP A 769 27.69 -12.26 0.31
N ARG A 770 26.56 -11.56 0.27
CA ARG A 770 25.46 -11.71 1.22
C ARG A 770 24.40 -12.63 0.64
N GLU A 771 23.93 -13.55 1.44
CA GLU A 771 22.83 -14.46 1.14
C GLU A 771 21.60 -14.06 1.95
N ASN A 772 20.52 -13.70 1.26
CA ASN A 772 19.24 -13.39 1.85
C ASN A 772 18.41 -14.66 1.95
N SER A 773 17.77 -14.91 3.09
CA SER A 773 16.80 -16.00 3.24
C SER A 773 15.41 -15.43 3.45
N SER A 774 14.58 -15.47 2.42
CA SER A 774 13.17 -15.02 2.52
C SER A 774 12.33 -15.88 3.48
N LEU A 775 12.85 -17.03 3.93
CA LEU A 775 12.13 -18.01 4.75
C LEU A 775 12.46 -17.96 6.25
N PHE A 776 13.57 -17.31 6.62
CA PHE A 776 14.02 -17.18 8.01
C PHE A 776 14.38 -15.74 8.39
N GLY A 777 14.28 -14.81 7.44
CA GLY A 777 14.74 -13.43 7.60
C GLY A 777 16.26 -13.28 7.79
N SER A 778 16.97 -14.34 8.16
CA SER A 778 18.41 -14.29 8.40
C SER A 778 19.23 -14.00 7.13
N THR A 779 20.16 -13.06 7.23
CA THR A 779 21.22 -12.81 6.25
C THR A 779 22.50 -13.57 6.61
N GLY A 780 23.01 -14.39 5.69
CA GLY A 780 24.30 -15.06 5.80
C GLY A 780 25.38 -14.33 4.99
N PHE A 781 26.63 -14.42 5.41
CA PHE A 781 27.77 -13.95 4.61
C PHE A 781 28.69 -15.10 4.28
N GLN A 782 29.21 -15.07 3.06
CA GLN A 782 30.23 -16.01 2.63
C GLN A 782 31.37 -15.26 1.96
N SER A 783 32.54 -15.90 1.95
CA SER A 783 33.67 -15.44 1.15
C SER A 783 34.40 -16.61 0.52
N ALA A 784 34.99 -16.38 -0.63
CA ALA A 784 35.86 -17.34 -1.31
C ALA A 784 37.12 -16.64 -1.86
N PRO A 785 38.25 -17.35 -1.97
CA PRO A 785 39.35 -16.91 -2.82
C PRO A 785 38.86 -16.65 -4.26
N VAL A 786 39.33 -15.57 -4.89
CA VAL A 786 38.92 -15.24 -6.28
C VAL A 786 39.38 -16.29 -7.29
N ASP A 787 40.45 -17.02 -7.02
CA ASP A 787 40.97 -18.08 -7.88
C ASP A 787 40.20 -19.41 -7.73
N ASP A 788 39.34 -19.55 -6.71
CA ASP A 788 38.64 -20.81 -6.43
C ASP A 788 37.36 -20.63 -5.59
N LEU A 789 36.21 -20.43 -6.27
CA LEU A 789 34.90 -20.34 -5.62
C LEU A 789 34.48 -21.62 -4.86
N THR A 790 35.13 -22.77 -5.14
CA THR A 790 34.79 -24.01 -4.44
C THR A 790 35.20 -23.95 -2.96
N LYS A 791 36.20 -23.13 -2.62
CA LYS A 791 36.70 -22.88 -1.26
C LYS A 791 35.89 -21.84 -0.47
N ALA A 792 34.66 -21.53 -0.90
CA ALA A 792 33.78 -20.65 -0.15
C ALA A 792 33.56 -21.12 1.28
N ALA A 793 33.61 -20.18 2.21
CA ALA A 793 33.34 -20.40 3.63
C ALA A 793 32.35 -19.36 4.16
N LYS A 794 31.45 -19.81 5.04
CA LYS A 794 30.52 -18.94 5.75
C LYS A 794 31.29 -18.12 6.79
N LEU A 795 31.05 -16.82 6.83
CA LEU A 795 31.61 -15.92 7.83
C LEU A 795 30.81 -16.03 9.14
N ARG A 796 31.52 -15.99 10.28
CA ARG A 796 30.92 -16.02 11.60
C ARG A 796 30.74 -14.59 12.10
N LEU A 797 29.52 -14.07 11.95
CA LEU A 797 29.10 -12.77 12.48
C LEU A 797 28.28 -12.97 13.78
N PRO A 798 28.09 -11.91 14.60
CA PRO A 798 27.23 -11.97 15.79
C PRO A 798 25.83 -12.52 15.45
N THR A 799 25.31 -13.40 16.29
CA THR A 799 24.00 -14.04 16.11
C THR A 799 22.87 -13.13 16.57
N GLY A 800 21.79 -13.02 15.78
CA GLY A 800 20.56 -12.31 16.16
C GLY A 800 20.32 -10.96 15.46
N THR A 801 21.28 -10.50 14.65
CA THR A 801 21.19 -9.22 13.94
C THR A 801 20.90 -9.45 12.46
N TYR A 802 19.97 -8.68 11.90
CA TYR A 802 19.70 -8.63 10.46
C TYR A 802 20.62 -7.59 9.84
N PHE A 803 21.23 -7.90 8.70
CA PHE A 803 22.25 -7.03 8.11
C PHE A 803 21.76 -6.44 6.78
N ALA A 804 21.70 -5.12 6.71
CA ALA A 804 21.09 -4.42 5.57
C ALA A 804 22.07 -4.22 4.41
N GLN A 805 23.30 -3.77 4.67
CA GLN A 805 24.31 -3.46 3.63
C GLN A 805 25.72 -3.72 4.18
N PHE A 806 26.72 -3.92 3.30
CA PHE A 806 28.10 -4.13 3.71
C PHE A 806 29.12 -3.55 2.72
N SER A 807 30.34 -3.32 3.20
CA SER A 807 31.48 -2.92 2.38
C SER A 807 32.74 -3.57 2.91
N VAL A 808 33.65 -3.93 2.00
CA VAL A 808 34.89 -4.63 2.33
C VAL A 808 36.07 -4.03 1.59
N THR A 809 37.20 -3.99 2.29
CA THR A 809 38.54 -3.71 1.79
C THR A 809 39.48 -4.81 2.28
N ASP A 810 40.74 -4.77 1.86
CA ASP A 810 41.77 -5.70 2.34
C ASP A 810 41.96 -5.60 3.85
N ASP A 811 41.78 -4.41 4.41
CA ASP A 811 42.02 -4.13 5.83
C ASP A 811 40.76 -4.29 6.68
N TYR A 812 39.60 -3.86 6.19
CA TYR A 812 38.37 -3.74 7.00
C TYR A 812 37.11 -4.26 6.32
N PHE A 813 36.24 -4.84 7.14
CA PHE A 813 34.88 -5.29 6.80
C PHE A 813 33.90 -4.48 7.64
N ALA A 814 32.94 -3.80 6.99
CA ALA A 814 31.90 -3.04 7.65
C ALA A 814 30.51 -3.47 7.19
N TYR A 815 29.53 -3.37 8.07
CA TYR A 815 28.12 -3.63 7.76
C TYR A 815 27.19 -2.71 8.56
N SER A 816 25.96 -2.57 8.06
CA SER A 816 24.85 -1.91 8.75
C SER A 816 23.88 -2.94 9.36
N THR A 817 23.37 -2.67 10.58
CA THR A 817 22.50 -3.58 11.35
C THR A 817 21.04 -3.17 11.38
N TYR A 818 20.14 -4.15 11.53
CA TYR A 818 18.74 -3.98 11.93
C TYR A 818 18.33 -5.13 12.87
N ASP A 819 17.39 -4.90 13.79
CA ASP A 819 16.77 -5.95 14.60
C ASP A 819 15.39 -6.28 14.03
N ALA A 820 15.19 -7.50 13.51
CA ALA A 820 13.94 -7.88 12.85
C ALA A 820 12.73 -8.07 13.76
N TRP A 821 12.90 -8.13 15.07
CA TRP A 821 11.78 -8.34 16.00
C TRP A 821 11.03 -7.05 16.35
N SER A 822 11.59 -5.90 15.97
CA SER A 822 11.01 -4.58 16.15
C SER A 822 9.72 -4.34 15.34
N GLY A 823 9.46 -5.09 14.26
CA GLY A 823 8.26 -4.94 13.44
C GLY A 823 6.97 -5.47 14.06
N LEU A 824 7.02 -6.14 15.23
CA LEU A 824 5.88 -6.85 15.83
C LEU A 824 5.68 -6.57 17.33
N GLY A 825 6.04 -5.38 17.83
CA GLY A 825 5.58 -4.92 19.16
C GLY A 825 6.44 -5.24 20.38
N GLY A 826 7.70 -5.66 20.21
CA GLY A 826 8.66 -5.75 21.32
C GLY A 826 9.70 -4.65 21.27
N TRP A 827 9.38 -3.40 21.67
CA TRP A 827 10.36 -2.30 21.66
C TRP A 827 10.77 -1.86 23.08
N SER A 828 12.04 -2.10 23.41
CA SER A 828 12.73 -1.48 24.55
C SER A 828 13.91 -0.62 24.09
N GLY A 829 13.67 0.35 23.19
CA GLY A 829 14.65 1.36 22.74
C GLY A 829 15.99 0.80 22.17
N PRO A 830 17.02 1.63 21.98
CA PRO A 830 17.28 2.60 20.91
C PRO A 830 18.28 2.05 19.86
N GLU A 831 17.87 1.23 18.89
CA GLU A 831 18.80 0.67 17.88
C GLU A 831 18.43 1.07 16.44
N LYS A 832 18.60 2.36 16.12
CA LYS A 832 18.70 2.83 14.73
C LYS A 832 19.84 2.10 14.01
N VAL A 833 19.73 1.89 12.70
CA VAL A 833 20.78 1.25 11.89
C VAL A 833 22.15 1.89 12.17
N LYS A 834 23.14 1.11 12.57
CA LYS A 834 24.53 1.57 12.82
C LYS A 834 25.52 0.84 11.95
N VAL A 835 26.60 1.53 11.59
CA VAL A 835 27.72 0.94 10.89
C VAL A 835 28.74 0.43 11.90
N LEU A 836 29.02 -0.87 11.80
CA LEU A 836 30.00 -1.60 12.59
C LEU A 836 31.14 -2.07 11.69
N ALA A 837 32.39 -1.98 12.16
CA ALA A 837 33.56 -2.40 11.40
C ALA A 837 34.54 -3.25 12.25
N ALA A 838 35.20 -4.20 11.59
CA ALA A 838 36.28 -5.04 12.12
C ALA A 838 37.33 -5.32 11.03
N GLY A 839 38.49 -5.85 11.42
CA GLY A 839 39.53 -6.22 10.44
C GLY A 839 39.09 -7.38 9.55
N THR A 840 39.26 -7.27 8.22
CA THR A 840 38.80 -8.29 7.25
C THR A 840 39.39 -9.67 7.55
N ALA A 841 40.69 -9.73 7.86
CA ALA A 841 41.37 -10.97 8.23
C ALA A 841 40.76 -11.64 9.48
N ASP A 842 40.41 -10.84 10.49
CA ASP A 842 39.78 -11.34 11.71
C ASP A 842 38.35 -11.81 11.47
N VAL A 843 37.61 -11.13 10.60
CA VAL A 843 36.25 -11.55 10.19
C VAL A 843 36.29 -12.88 9.44
N VAL A 844 37.23 -13.04 8.51
CA VAL A 844 37.46 -14.30 7.79
C VAL A 844 37.89 -15.43 8.73
N ALA A 845 38.70 -15.13 9.74
CA ALA A 845 39.09 -16.07 10.78
C ALA A 845 37.99 -16.37 11.82
N GLY A 846 36.91 -15.57 11.85
CA GLY A 846 35.84 -15.66 12.84
C GLY A 846 36.23 -15.18 14.24
N THR A 847 37.22 -14.27 14.33
CA THR A 847 37.79 -13.73 15.58
C THR A 847 37.60 -12.22 15.75
N GLY A 848 36.99 -11.54 14.79
CA GLY A 848 36.83 -10.08 14.80
C GLY A 848 35.83 -9.56 15.83
N ALA A 849 36.26 -8.59 16.64
CA ALA A 849 35.35 -7.77 17.46
C ALA A 849 34.96 -6.53 16.65
N PHE A 850 33.66 -6.35 16.42
CA PHE A 850 33.12 -5.21 15.70
C PHE A 850 33.05 -3.97 16.60
N SER A 851 33.38 -2.81 16.03
CA SER A 851 33.37 -1.51 16.71
C SER A 851 32.56 -0.48 15.92
N ARG A 852 32.06 0.57 16.60
CA ARG A 852 31.25 1.61 15.95
C ARG A 852 32.14 2.47 15.03
N VAL A 853 31.69 2.65 13.80
CA VAL A 853 32.31 3.60 12.86
C VAL A 853 31.99 5.05 13.27
N SER A 854 30.79 5.29 13.80
CA SER A 854 30.36 6.61 14.27
C SER A 854 29.51 6.54 15.54
N CYS A 855 29.61 7.59 16.36
CA CYS A 855 28.75 7.81 17.53
C CYS A 855 27.49 8.63 17.22
N SER A 856 27.24 8.96 15.94
CA SER A 856 26.03 9.68 15.51
C SER A 856 24.76 8.93 15.93
N SER A 857 23.76 9.70 16.36
CA SER A 857 22.45 9.19 16.76
C SER A 857 21.59 8.79 15.56
N GLY A 858 21.81 9.34 14.36
CA GLY A 858 21.04 9.01 13.14
C GLY A 858 21.27 7.60 12.60
N ALA A 859 20.41 7.18 11.66
CA ALA A 859 20.51 5.89 10.97
C ALA A 859 21.63 5.96 9.94
N GLN A 860 22.60 5.04 10.03
CA GLN A 860 23.82 5.04 9.23
C GLN A 860 23.68 3.99 8.12
N LEU A 861 23.34 4.44 6.91
CA LEU A 861 23.02 3.62 5.75
C LEU A 861 24.16 3.63 4.72
N ALA A 862 24.24 2.55 3.94
CA ALA A 862 25.16 2.37 2.81
C ALA A 862 26.63 2.70 3.13
N PRO A 863 27.25 2.03 4.12
CA PRO A 863 28.66 2.28 4.42
C PRO A 863 29.54 1.89 3.24
N SER A 864 30.48 2.76 2.90
CA SER A 864 31.55 2.49 1.95
C SER A 864 32.90 2.70 2.62
N LEU A 865 33.81 1.74 2.42
CA LEU A 865 35.16 1.75 2.97
C LEU A 865 36.17 2.14 1.89
N GLY A 866 37.15 2.97 2.28
CA GLY A 866 38.33 3.28 1.46
C GLY A 866 39.61 2.84 2.15
N ASP A 867 40.76 3.27 1.62
CA ASP A 867 42.08 2.93 2.18
C ASP A 867 42.20 3.30 3.68
N GLY A 868 42.71 2.36 4.48
CA GLY A 868 42.80 2.51 5.92
C GLY A 868 41.43 2.54 6.59
N GLN A 869 41.23 3.44 7.55
CA GLN A 869 39.95 3.56 8.29
C GLN A 869 39.01 4.63 7.70
N ARG A 870 39.12 4.89 6.40
CA ARG A 870 38.23 5.86 5.74
C ARG A 870 36.88 5.23 5.51
N ALA A 871 35.83 5.96 5.87
CA ALA A 871 34.46 5.55 5.64
C ALA A 871 33.59 6.73 5.19
N ALA A 872 32.66 6.47 4.28
CA ALA A 872 31.56 7.36 3.92
C ALA A 872 30.24 6.60 4.06
N TRP A 873 29.17 7.29 4.47
CA TRP A 873 27.83 6.71 4.60
C TRP A 873 26.76 7.81 4.55
N LEU A 874 25.50 7.42 4.35
CA LEU A 874 24.34 8.30 4.51
C LEU A 874 23.88 8.27 5.97
N ASP A 875 23.90 9.41 6.64
CA ASP A 875 23.38 9.57 8.00
C ASP A 875 21.99 10.21 7.92
N THR A 876 20.97 9.39 8.13
CA THR A 876 19.57 9.77 7.98
C THR A 876 18.92 10.01 9.33
N SER A 877 18.21 11.12 9.43
CA SER A 877 17.31 11.48 10.53
C SER A 877 15.88 11.67 10.00
N ALA A 878 14.97 12.09 10.87
CA ALA A 878 13.59 12.47 10.49
C ALA A 878 13.47 13.45 9.33
N ALA A 879 14.45 14.35 9.26
CA ALA A 879 14.32 15.61 8.56
C ALA A 879 15.47 15.88 7.61
N THR A 880 16.57 15.12 7.70
CA THR A 880 17.71 15.28 6.82
C THR A 880 18.38 13.95 6.56
N THR A 881 18.90 13.79 5.35
CA THR A 881 19.91 12.77 5.04
C THR A 881 21.19 13.49 4.65
N ASP A 882 22.26 13.27 5.41
CA ASP A 882 23.55 13.89 5.18
C ASP A 882 24.59 12.86 4.73
N VAL A 883 25.46 13.26 3.80
CA VAL A 883 26.66 12.48 3.48
C VAL A 883 27.71 12.71 4.56
N VAL A 884 28.03 11.68 5.34
CA VAL A 884 29.02 11.77 6.41
C VAL A 884 30.29 11.02 6.02
N THR A 885 31.45 11.63 6.34
CA THR A 885 32.76 11.01 6.14
C THR A 885 33.59 10.96 7.42
N ARG A 886 34.40 9.92 7.56
CA ARG A 886 35.40 9.76 8.62
C ARG A 886 36.73 9.30 8.05
N LYS A 887 37.82 9.79 8.66
CA LYS A 887 39.18 9.33 8.37
C LYS A 887 39.63 8.17 9.26
N THR A 888 38.99 8.03 10.43
CA THR A 888 39.25 7.02 11.45
C THR A 888 37.95 6.62 12.12
N PHE A 889 37.83 5.36 12.53
CA PHE A 889 36.63 4.86 13.22
C PHE A 889 36.53 5.46 14.64
N ALA A 890 35.31 5.63 15.14
CA ALA A 890 35.08 6.22 16.47
C ALA A 890 35.50 5.31 17.63
N GLY A 891 35.45 3.99 17.44
CA GLY A 891 35.77 3.02 18.49
C GLY A 891 34.61 2.83 19.47
N THR A 892 34.81 3.19 20.74
CA THR A 892 33.76 3.14 21.79
C THR A 892 33.01 4.46 21.87
N CYS A 893 31.70 4.39 21.83
CA CYS A 893 30.82 5.52 22.05
C CYS A 893 30.18 5.36 23.42
N GLU A 894 30.76 6.01 24.43
CA GLU A 894 30.19 6.08 25.78
C GLU A 894 28.94 6.98 25.83
#